data_AF-A0A928FBX3-F1
#
_entry.id   AF-A0A928FBX3-F1
#
_cell.length_a   1.000
_cell.length_b   1.000
_cell.length_c   1.000
_cell.angle_alpha   90.00
_cell.angle_beta   90.00
_cell.angle_gamma   90.00
#
_symmetry.space_group_name_H-M   'P 1'
#
loop_
_entity.id
_entity.type
_entity.pdbx_description
1 polymer ?
#
loop_
_entity_poly.entity_id
_entity_poly.type
_entity_poly.pdbx_seq_one_letter_code
_entity_poly.pdbx_strand_id
1 'polypeptide(L)'
;MKKTVIFVLLIVILGGVCPVFSASATENVVYVCNGGTGDGSSDQSPFGSLAAAYNKLGDQGGTIVICGSLELTEIVREPAHTGEITVTQVYGGKDYRNGTENTVYIKAQGKRYVLAGPTTFENINFKGDTAAKNNYILWIAEFNPIVMGEGITSIDFDNSLVAKSLCILGGCQGGESKANTISKDLDSKITVKSGKFIVVGFSRQHSGTFTGCSHINIEGGEITTLYGGSVNNGFGGDTNITISGGRFTGSILLSNANPSLLKGDATLTVTGGDFSKCTGIVGNIDGFSSIDISNHPDADTIKTKITDFDEIITADGVTKQIPITEAFKSATFTDSHGTTIPYRYYLPENYDPAKTYPLFLYMHGNGSRGSDNKIHLTTNGAALNTNVYKSGVECIMIAPQCPSSPNAWVDSTAYVGSAAFFNRDGMSKHLTAAKELFDKFVSEYSVDTKRMYVTGSSNGGGATWELIYRFPHTFAAAIPLAGAGLSDGAAEIGKFLTTTPIYTFHGDADGTLSVNGTRSLVQAIKDAGGTNVTYVEIPDGDHNIWSKAANTEGLIDWIFSQVNENYSPDERKYGTEPEVTEPVTEPVTEAPATDSPSSDTTKEPDMTAPLTSAPETDAPETSEPDITDLEEKDAPIAAIVCIVVGVLAVFMVIYSRIRRKKDK
;
A
#
# COMPACT_ATOMS: atom_id res chain seq x y z
N MET A 1 11.04 40.96 -42.01
CA MET A 1 12.08 40.28 -42.83
C MET A 1 12.09 38.81 -42.46
N LYS A 2 11.66 37.95 -43.39
CA LYS A 2 11.81 36.49 -43.31
C LYS A 2 13.29 36.13 -43.47
N LYS A 3 13.78 35.13 -42.74
CA LYS A 3 14.77 34.15 -43.25
C LYS A 3 14.90 32.95 -42.32
N THR A 4 14.19 31.92 -42.73
CA THR A 4 14.39 30.49 -42.46
C THR A 4 15.83 30.08 -42.68
N VAL A 5 16.41 29.28 -41.78
CA VAL A 5 17.67 28.55 -42.03
C VAL A 5 17.32 27.06 -42.11
N ILE A 6 17.41 26.55 -43.33
CA ILE A 6 17.41 25.13 -43.68
C ILE A 6 18.87 24.68 -43.64
N PHE A 7 19.19 23.61 -42.93
CA PHE A 7 20.47 22.91 -43.09
C PHE A 7 20.22 21.61 -43.88
N VAL A 8 20.81 21.57 -45.08
CA VAL A 8 20.84 20.41 -45.98
C VAL A 8 22.10 19.59 -45.70
N LEU A 9 21.88 18.29 -45.61
CA LEU A 9 22.83 17.18 -45.56
C LEU A 9 23.78 17.20 -46.77
N LEU A 10 25.10 17.11 -46.57
CA LEU A 10 26.04 16.80 -47.64
C LEU A 10 26.99 15.66 -47.22
N ILE A 11 26.76 14.51 -47.84
CA ILE A 11 27.61 13.32 -47.83
C ILE A 11 28.78 13.58 -48.78
N VAL A 12 30.02 13.38 -48.31
CA VAL A 12 31.19 13.24 -49.17
C VAL A 12 31.89 11.92 -48.83
N ILE A 13 31.80 10.99 -49.77
CA ILE A 13 32.54 9.73 -49.81
C ILE A 13 33.90 10.03 -50.44
N LEU A 14 34.99 9.67 -49.76
CA LEU A 14 36.30 9.49 -50.40
C LEU A 14 37.03 8.34 -49.70
N GLY A 15 37.13 7.23 -50.43
CA GLY A 15 37.83 6.02 -50.02
C GLY A 15 39.35 6.19 -50.11
N GLY A 16 40.02 5.74 -49.05
CA GLY A 16 41.45 5.44 -49.03
C GLY A 16 41.62 4.09 -48.35
N VAL A 17 41.94 3.07 -49.13
CA VAL A 17 42.14 1.69 -48.66
C VAL A 17 43.49 1.62 -47.96
N CYS A 18 43.48 1.52 -46.64
CA CYS A 18 44.66 1.21 -45.83
C CYS A 18 44.49 -0.25 -45.34
N PRO A 19 45.40 -1.19 -45.64
CA PRO A 19 45.26 -2.56 -45.17
C PRO A 19 45.50 -2.58 -43.65
N VAL A 20 44.42 -2.63 -42.89
CA VAL A 20 44.47 -2.95 -41.47
C VAL A 20 44.79 -4.44 -41.38
N PHE A 21 46.03 -4.77 -41.04
CA PHE A 21 46.32 -6.07 -40.45
C PHE A 21 45.57 -6.12 -39.12
N SER A 22 44.38 -6.73 -39.11
CA SER A 22 43.75 -7.14 -37.86
C SER A 22 44.59 -8.29 -37.31
N ALA A 23 45.51 -7.97 -36.40
CA ALA A 23 45.94 -8.98 -35.45
C ALA A 23 44.68 -9.42 -34.70
N SER A 24 44.24 -10.66 -34.94
CA SER A 24 43.22 -11.30 -34.10
C SER A 24 43.76 -11.23 -32.67
N ALA A 25 43.19 -10.38 -31.83
CA ALA A 25 43.40 -10.49 -30.41
C ALA A 25 42.99 -11.92 -30.05
N THR A 26 43.94 -12.72 -29.54
CA THR A 26 43.60 -14.00 -28.93
C THR A 26 42.57 -13.72 -27.85
N GLU A 27 41.33 -14.20 -28.03
CA GLU A 27 40.26 -13.99 -27.07
C GLU A 27 40.72 -14.53 -25.71
N ASN A 28 40.65 -13.70 -24.66
CA ASN A 28 41.09 -14.07 -23.32
C ASN A 28 40.01 -14.95 -22.68
N VAL A 29 40.09 -16.25 -22.95
CA VAL A 29 39.06 -17.22 -22.57
C VAL A 29 39.64 -18.33 -21.72
N VAL A 30 38.93 -18.70 -20.67
CA VAL A 30 39.28 -19.78 -19.76
C VAL A 30 38.09 -20.71 -19.52
N TYR A 31 38.37 -21.98 -19.28
CA TYR A 31 37.35 -23.02 -19.09
C TYR A 31 37.35 -23.53 -17.65
N VAL A 32 36.15 -23.78 -17.09
CA VAL A 32 35.94 -24.22 -15.70
C VAL A 32 34.92 -25.35 -15.64
N CYS A 33 35.18 -26.35 -14.78
CA CYS A 33 34.18 -27.33 -14.37
C CYS A 33 34.47 -27.85 -12.94
N ASN A 34 33.49 -28.48 -12.31
CA ASN A 34 33.71 -29.12 -11.01
C ASN A 34 34.73 -30.26 -11.14
N GLY A 35 35.76 -30.27 -10.29
CA GLY A 35 36.81 -31.28 -10.30
C GLY A 35 37.86 -31.14 -11.42
N GLY A 36 37.84 -30.04 -12.18
CA GLY A 36 38.89 -29.74 -13.17
C GLY A 36 40.29 -29.69 -12.55
N THR A 37 41.30 -30.18 -13.28
CA THR A 37 42.70 -30.24 -12.82
C THR A 37 43.66 -29.59 -13.82
N GLY A 38 43.12 -28.97 -14.87
CA GLY A 38 43.89 -28.33 -15.94
C GLY A 38 44.24 -26.87 -15.66
N ASP A 39 44.72 -26.21 -16.71
CA ASP A 39 45.19 -24.83 -16.72
C ASP A 39 44.18 -23.82 -17.29
N GLY A 40 42.97 -24.27 -17.56
CA GLY A 40 41.87 -23.48 -18.11
C GLY A 40 41.98 -23.17 -19.60
N SER A 41 42.97 -23.70 -20.32
CA SER A 41 43.22 -23.36 -21.73
C SER A 41 42.19 -23.89 -22.72
N SER A 42 41.42 -24.92 -22.34
CA SER A 42 40.39 -25.55 -23.19
C SER A 42 39.37 -26.32 -22.34
N ASP A 43 38.27 -26.75 -22.95
CA ASP A 43 37.25 -27.58 -22.30
C ASP A 43 37.75 -28.99 -21.91
N GLN A 44 38.90 -29.43 -22.44
CA GLN A 44 39.61 -30.66 -22.05
C GLN A 44 40.63 -30.44 -20.92
N SER A 45 41.04 -29.20 -20.67
CA SER A 45 41.97 -28.80 -19.59
C SER A 45 41.35 -27.71 -18.72
N PRO A 46 40.13 -27.88 -18.16
CA PRO A 46 39.48 -26.83 -17.39
C PRO A 46 40.10 -26.64 -16.01
N PHE A 47 40.04 -25.41 -15.50
CA PHE A 47 40.27 -25.13 -14.08
C PHE A 47 39.22 -25.82 -13.21
N GLY A 48 39.61 -26.18 -11.98
CA GLY A 48 38.71 -26.75 -10.98
C GLY A 48 37.92 -25.74 -10.15
N SER A 49 38.18 -24.44 -10.30
CA SER A 49 37.49 -23.40 -9.53
C SER A 49 37.32 -22.10 -10.30
N LEU A 50 36.25 -21.37 -10.00
CA LEU A 50 36.03 -20.01 -10.52
C LEU A 50 37.16 -19.07 -10.10
N ALA A 51 37.63 -19.12 -8.85
CA ALA A 51 38.71 -18.25 -8.37
C ALA A 51 39.98 -18.35 -9.23
N ALA A 52 40.35 -19.55 -9.70
CA ALA A 52 41.49 -19.73 -10.60
C ALA A 52 41.25 -19.06 -11.97
N ALA A 53 40.04 -19.20 -12.52
CA ALA A 53 39.65 -18.55 -13.77
C ALA A 53 39.68 -17.02 -13.66
N TYR A 54 39.09 -16.44 -12.61
CA TYR A 54 39.15 -15.00 -12.36
C TYR A 54 40.58 -14.49 -12.21
N ASN A 55 41.42 -15.18 -11.44
CA ASN A 55 42.84 -14.80 -11.28
C ASN A 55 43.62 -14.87 -12.59
N LYS A 56 43.28 -15.81 -13.48
CA LYS A 56 43.91 -15.95 -14.80
C LYS A 56 43.55 -14.81 -15.74
N LEU A 57 42.30 -14.36 -15.73
CA LEU A 57 41.82 -13.24 -16.54
C LEU A 57 42.29 -11.90 -15.97
N GLY A 58 42.15 -11.71 -14.65
CA GLY A 58 42.52 -10.49 -13.93
C GLY A 58 41.86 -9.23 -14.51
N ASP A 59 42.58 -8.11 -14.46
CA ASP A 59 42.10 -6.81 -14.94
C ASP A 59 41.93 -6.72 -16.47
N GLN A 60 42.43 -7.70 -17.23
CA GLN A 60 42.21 -7.73 -18.68
C GLN A 60 40.75 -8.07 -19.04
N GLY A 61 39.99 -8.64 -18.10
CA GLY A 61 38.67 -9.17 -18.38
C GLY A 61 38.73 -10.37 -19.33
N GLY A 62 37.58 -10.86 -19.76
CA GLY A 62 37.51 -11.97 -20.69
C GLY A 62 36.31 -12.88 -20.45
N THR A 63 36.38 -14.11 -20.97
CA THR A 63 35.28 -15.07 -20.88
C THR A 63 35.65 -16.26 -20.01
N ILE A 64 34.79 -16.60 -19.05
CA ILE A 64 34.82 -17.84 -18.30
C ILE A 64 33.74 -18.76 -18.87
N VAL A 65 34.17 -19.85 -19.50
CA VAL A 65 33.29 -20.87 -20.05
C VAL A 65 33.10 -22.00 -19.03
N ILE A 66 31.88 -22.16 -18.53
CA ILE A 66 31.51 -23.29 -17.68
C ILE A 66 31.19 -24.48 -18.60
N CYS A 67 32.18 -25.35 -18.77
CA CYS A 67 32.15 -26.46 -19.72
C CYS A 67 31.67 -27.79 -19.12
N GLY A 68 31.30 -27.79 -17.83
CA GLY A 68 30.75 -28.92 -17.09
C GLY A 68 29.99 -28.44 -15.85
N SER A 69 29.35 -29.35 -15.10
CA SER A 69 28.50 -28.93 -13.97
C SER A 69 29.34 -28.23 -12.91
N LEU A 70 28.77 -27.19 -12.30
CA LEU A 70 29.40 -26.43 -11.23
C LEU A 70 28.47 -26.40 -10.02
N GLU A 71 28.97 -26.87 -8.88
CA GLU A 71 28.25 -26.83 -7.62
C GLU A 71 28.86 -25.75 -6.72
N LEU A 72 28.04 -24.79 -6.31
CA LEU A 72 28.48 -23.79 -5.33
C LEU A 72 28.37 -24.43 -3.95
N THR A 73 29.48 -24.93 -3.44
CA THR A 73 29.54 -25.58 -2.12
C THR A 73 29.75 -24.58 -0.99
N GLU A 74 30.36 -23.43 -1.28
CA GLU A 74 30.65 -22.36 -0.33
C GLU A 74 30.21 -20.98 -0.86
N ILE A 75 30.44 -19.92 -0.10
CA ILE A 75 30.29 -18.56 -0.60
C ILE A 75 31.35 -18.33 -1.68
N VAL A 76 30.92 -18.00 -2.90
CA VAL A 76 31.85 -17.61 -3.96
C VAL A 76 32.16 -16.14 -3.82
N ARG A 77 33.45 -15.80 -3.81
CA ARG A 77 33.94 -14.42 -3.88
C ARG A 77 34.83 -14.29 -5.10
N GLU A 78 34.47 -13.40 -6.00
CA GLU A 78 35.36 -13.03 -7.09
C GLU A 78 36.65 -12.40 -6.51
N PRO A 79 37.84 -12.81 -6.98
CA PRO A 79 39.02 -11.96 -6.89
C PRO A 79 38.74 -10.58 -7.49
N ALA A 80 39.33 -9.51 -6.97
CA ALA A 80 39.08 -8.16 -7.51
C ALA A 80 39.56 -8.05 -8.98
N HIS A 81 38.75 -7.42 -9.82
CA HIS A 81 39.08 -7.14 -11.23
C HIS A 81 38.38 -5.86 -11.71
N THR A 82 39.00 -5.18 -12.66
CA THR A 82 38.45 -3.98 -13.31
C THR A 82 37.96 -4.24 -14.73
N GLY A 83 38.49 -5.25 -15.40
CA GLY A 83 38.01 -5.70 -16.71
C GLY A 83 36.68 -6.44 -16.61
N GLU A 84 35.85 -6.31 -17.65
CA GLU A 84 34.58 -7.02 -17.74
C GLU A 84 34.79 -8.52 -17.91
N ILE A 85 34.12 -9.32 -17.08
CA ILE A 85 34.14 -10.78 -17.17
C ILE A 85 32.78 -11.28 -17.60
N THR A 86 32.74 -12.08 -18.66
CA THR A 86 31.55 -12.80 -19.10
C THR A 86 31.62 -14.24 -18.64
N VAL A 87 30.65 -14.71 -17.88
CA VAL A 87 30.48 -16.11 -17.49
C VAL A 87 29.40 -16.72 -18.35
N THR A 88 29.71 -17.82 -19.05
CA THR A 88 28.77 -18.45 -19.97
C THR A 88 28.92 -19.97 -20.05
N GLN A 89 27.86 -20.66 -20.49
CA GLN A 89 27.92 -22.07 -20.90
C GLN A 89 27.80 -22.24 -22.43
N VAL A 90 27.85 -21.16 -23.22
CA VAL A 90 27.82 -21.23 -24.69
C VAL A 90 28.97 -20.41 -25.24
N TYR A 91 29.91 -21.07 -25.93
CA TYR A 91 31.08 -20.39 -26.47
C TYR A 91 31.68 -21.16 -27.64
N GLY A 92 32.23 -20.43 -28.62
CA GLY A 92 32.90 -21.04 -29.79
C GLY A 92 32.00 -21.94 -30.63
N GLY A 93 30.69 -21.66 -30.68
CA GLY A 93 29.69 -22.49 -31.39
C GLY A 93 29.29 -23.77 -30.65
N LYS A 94 29.77 -24.00 -29.42
CA LYS A 94 29.41 -25.14 -28.58
C LYS A 94 28.52 -24.71 -27.42
N ASP A 95 27.42 -25.42 -27.24
CA ASP A 95 26.51 -25.26 -26.10
C ASP A 95 26.80 -26.34 -25.05
N TYR A 96 27.41 -25.95 -23.94
CA TYR A 96 27.80 -26.84 -22.85
C TYR A 96 26.66 -27.13 -21.87
N ARG A 97 25.48 -26.51 -22.04
CA ARG A 97 24.32 -26.77 -21.17
C ARG A 97 23.74 -28.16 -21.37
N ASN A 98 23.92 -28.74 -22.55
CA ASN A 98 23.37 -30.04 -22.95
C ASN A 98 24.50 -31.07 -23.08
N GLY A 99 25.05 -31.53 -21.96
CA GLY A 99 26.08 -32.57 -21.95
C GLY A 99 25.57 -33.89 -22.53
N THR A 100 26.50 -34.76 -22.96
CA THR A 100 26.19 -36.05 -23.63
C THR A 100 25.36 -37.03 -22.81
N GLU A 101 25.30 -36.86 -21.48
CA GLU A 101 24.51 -37.72 -20.58
C GLU A 101 23.64 -36.97 -19.56
N ASN A 102 23.82 -35.65 -19.35
CA ASN A 102 23.05 -34.84 -18.40
C ASN A 102 23.11 -33.33 -18.73
N THR A 103 22.05 -32.59 -18.39
CA THR A 103 22.04 -31.13 -18.43
C THR A 103 23.01 -30.55 -17.40
N VAL A 104 23.81 -29.58 -17.84
CA VAL A 104 24.82 -28.91 -17.02
C VAL A 104 24.21 -27.70 -16.34
N TYR A 105 24.32 -27.65 -15.02
CA TYR A 105 23.76 -26.59 -14.19
C TYR A 105 24.82 -25.93 -13.33
N ILE A 106 24.58 -24.66 -13.00
CA ILE A 106 25.08 -24.08 -11.75
C ILE A 106 24.06 -24.39 -10.66
N LYS A 107 24.48 -25.20 -9.68
CA LYS A 107 23.64 -25.64 -8.56
C LYS A 107 24.06 -24.93 -7.29
N ALA A 108 23.09 -24.47 -6.51
CA ALA A 108 23.35 -24.04 -5.15
C ALA A 108 22.13 -24.16 -4.26
N GLN A 109 22.38 -24.43 -2.98
CA GLN A 109 21.40 -24.41 -1.92
C GLN A 109 21.81 -23.38 -0.87
N GLY A 110 21.15 -22.22 -0.90
CA GLY A 110 21.35 -21.17 0.08
C GLY A 110 22.76 -20.59 0.05
N LYS A 111 23.26 -20.30 -1.16
CA LYS A 111 24.62 -19.80 -1.38
C LYS A 111 24.63 -18.36 -1.85
N ARG A 112 25.78 -17.75 -1.66
CA ARG A 112 26.07 -16.36 -2.00
C ARG A 112 27.17 -16.32 -3.04
N TYR A 113 27.01 -15.43 -4.01
CA TYR A 113 28.00 -15.13 -5.02
C TYR A 113 28.30 -13.63 -4.93
N VAL A 114 29.51 -13.29 -4.51
CA VAL A 114 29.93 -11.92 -4.21
C VAL A 114 30.85 -11.42 -5.32
N LEU A 115 30.41 -10.37 -6.01
CA LEU A 115 31.18 -9.76 -7.09
C LEU A 115 32.32 -8.91 -6.54
N ALA A 116 33.37 -8.77 -7.34
CA ALA A 116 34.50 -7.88 -7.05
C ALA A 116 34.96 -7.08 -8.27
N GLY A 117 34.16 -7.09 -9.34
CA GLY A 117 34.31 -6.29 -10.55
C GLY A 117 33.06 -6.41 -11.42
N PRO A 118 33.04 -5.78 -12.62
CA PRO A 118 31.93 -5.86 -13.56
C PRO A 118 31.80 -7.27 -14.16
N THR A 119 30.64 -7.90 -13.99
CA THR A 119 30.42 -9.29 -14.42
C THR A 119 29.08 -9.47 -15.15
N THR A 120 29.15 -10.12 -16.32
CA THR A 120 28.02 -10.51 -17.15
C THR A 120 27.82 -12.02 -17.07
N PHE A 121 26.59 -12.48 -16.86
CA PHE A 121 26.18 -13.89 -16.89
C PHE A 121 25.26 -14.10 -18.09
N GLU A 122 25.56 -15.05 -18.96
CA GLU A 122 24.70 -15.32 -20.14
C GLU A 122 24.73 -16.78 -20.55
N ASN A 123 23.62 -17.25 -21.12
CA ASN A 123 23.43 -18.63 -21.55
C ASN A 123 23.74 -19.63 -20.43
N ILE A 124 23.11 -19.44 -19.26
CA ILE A 124 23.35 -20.28 -18.07
C ILE A 124 22.06 -20.97 -17.63
N ASN A 125 22.16 -22.23 -17.22
CA ASN A 125 21.11 -22.95 -16.52
C ASN A 125 21.37 -22.98 -15.02
N PHE A 126 20.51 -22.32 -14.25
CA PHE A 126 20.49 -22.40 -12.80
C PHE A 126 19.46 -23.42 -12.33
N LYS A 127 19.83 -24.22 -11.32
CA LYS A 127 18.92 -25.20 -10.71
C LYS A 127 18.99 -25.12 -9.18
N GLY A 128 17.82 -24.88 -8.58
CA GLY A 128 17.61 -24.94 -7.14
C GLY A 128 17.32 -26.35 -6.65
N ASP A 129 16.99 -26.46 -5.37
CA ASP A 129 16.51 -27.67 -4.72
C ASP A 129 15.19 -27.39 -4.00
N THR A 130 14.07 -27.84 -4.55
CA THR A 130 12.74 -27.61 -3.97
C THR A 130 12.53 -28.30 -2.61
N ALA A 131 13.35 -29.30 -2.26
CA ALA A 131 13.30 -29.93 -0.94
C ALA A 131 14.03 -29.10 0.13
N ALA A 132 14.85 -28.12 -0.28
CA ALA A 132 15.63 -27.29 0.63
C ALA A 132 14.79 -26.24 1.36
N LYS A 133 15.00 -26.11 2.68
CA LYS A 133 14.46 -25.00 3.47
C LYS A 133 14.94 -23.64 2.95
N ASN A 134 16.22 -23.54 2.61
CA ASN A 134 16.87 -22.35 2.04
C ASN A 134 17.27 -22.65 0.59
N ASN A 135 16.44 -22.25 -0.36
CA ASN A 135 16.60 -22.57 -1.77
C ASN A 135 16.88 -21.31 -2.58
N TYR A 136 18.07 -20.73 -2.39
CA TYR A 136 18.42 -19.47 -3.05
C TYR A 136 19.86 -19.47 -3.58
N ILE A 137 20.07 -18.63 -4.59
CA ILE A 137 21.38 -18.06 -4.92
C ILE A 137 21.23 -16.54 -4.79
N LEU A 138 22.10 -15.94 -4.00
CA LEU A 138 22.15 -14.49 -3.81
C LEU A 138 23.37 -13.92 -4.53
N TRP A 139 23.11 -13.21 -5.63
CA TRP A 139 24.11 -12.44 -6.35
C TRP A 139 24.27 -11.10 -5.66
N ILE A 140 25.43 -10.86 -5.07
CA ILE A 140 25.75 -9.68 -4.28
C ILE A 140 26.75 -8.88 -5.10
N ALA A 141 26.26 -7.85 -5.78
CA ALA A 141 27.07 -7.10 -6.73
C ALA A 141 28.10 -6.20 -6.05
N GLU A 142 27.90 -5.85 -4.77
CA GLU A 142 28.76 -4.91 -4.03
C GLU A 142 28.98 -3.60 -4.79
N PHE A 143 27.91 -3.08 -5.41
CA PHE A 143 27.92 -1.88 -6.27
C PHE A 143 28.74 -2.01 -7.56
N ASN A 144 29.22 -3.21 -7.91
CA ASN A 144 29.77 -3.46 -9.23
C ASN A 144 28.63 -3.66 -10.26
N PRO A 145 28.86 -3.35 -11.55
CA PRO A 145 27.91 -3.66 -12.59
C PRO A 145 27.65 -5.17 -12.69
N ILE A 146 26.37 -5.56 -12.69
CA ILE A 146 25.94 -6.93 -12.92
C ILE A 146 24.94 -7.00 -14.07
N VAL A 147 25.19 -7.89 -15.02
CA VAL A 147 24.30 -8.16 -16.15
C VAL A 147 23.86 -9.62 -16.13
N MET A 148 22.56 -9.85 -15.98
CA MET A 148 21.92 -11.13 -16.29
C MET A 148 21.47 -11.08 -17.75
N GLY A 149 22.36 -11.49 -18.65
CA GLY A 149 22.23 -11.45 -20.09
C GLY A 149 21.20 -12.43 -20.65
N GLU A 150 21.34 -12.75 -21.94
CA GLU A 150 20.41 -13.62 -22.66
C GLU A 150 20.55 -15.09 -22.29
N GLY A 151 19.54 -15.90 -22.60
CA GLY A 151 19.62 -17.37 -22.53
C GLY A 151 19.74 -17.95 -21.11
N ILE A 152 19.42 -17.20 -20.06
CA ILE A 152 19.39 -17.69 -18.68
C ILE A 152 18.10 -18.45 -18.44
N THR A 153 18.23 -19.66 -17.88
CA THR A 153 17.09 -20.42 -17.34
C THR A 153 17.25 -20.62 -15.84
N SER A 154 16.14 -20.54 -15.11
CA SER A 154 16.10 -20.90 -13.69
C SER A 154 15.00 -21.92 -13.44
N ILE A 155 15.38 -23.01 -12.79
CA ILE A 155 14.51 -24.16 -12.53
C ILE A 155 14.57 -24.45 -11.04
N ASP A 156 13.46 -24.93 -10.48
CA ASP A 156 13.38 -25.38 -9.09
C ASP A 156 13.63 -24.27 -8.06
N PHE A 157 13.32 -23.02 -8.39
CA PHE A 157 13.23 -21.90 -7.44
C PHE A 157 11.77 -21.44 -7.30
N ASP A 158 11.28 -21.36 -6.07
CA ASP A 158 9.92 -20.89 -5.75
C ASP A 158 9.75 -19.41 -6.12
N ASN A 159 10.78 -18.59 -5.86
CA ASN A 159 10.79 -17.14 -6.09
C ASN A 159 9.70 -16.36 -5.33
N SER A 160 9.13 -16.95 -4.27
CA SER A 160 8.19 -16.30 -3.36
C SER A 160 8.85 -15.34 -2.36
N LEU A 161 10.12 -15.60 -2.00
CA LEU A 161 10.90 -14.85 -1.03
C LEU A 161 12.38 -14.86 -1.44
N VAL A 162 13.16 -13.85 -1.01
CA VAL A 162 14.61 -13.77 -1.28
C VAL A 162 15.37 -15.05 -0.88
N ALA A 163 14.98 -15.69 0.23
CA ALA A 163 15.59 -16.93 0.71
C ALA A 163 15.14 -18.20 -0.06
N LYS A 164 14.35 -18.02 -1.13
CA LYS A 164 13.82 -19.10 -1.98
C LYS A 164 13.89 -18.77 -3.48
N SER A 165 14.76 -17.84 -3.86
CA SER A 165 14.83 -17.27 -5.22
C SER A 165 16.26 -17.24 -5.77
N LEU A 166 16.37 -17.07 -7.08
CA LEU A 166 17.54 -16.36 -7.61
C LEU A 166 17.34 -14.87 -7.34
N CYS A 167 18.17 -14.29 -6.49
CA CYS A 167 18.06 -12.89 -6.12
C CYS A 167 19.30 -12.11 -6.50
N ILE A 168 19.10 -10.94 -7.08
CA ILE A 168 20.15 -9.97 -7.39
C ILE A 168 20.07 -8.84 -6.35
N LEU A 169 21.19 -8.57 -5.68
CA LEU A 169 21.39 -7.39 -4.84
C LEU A 169 22.41 -6.48 -5.53
N GLY A 170 22.02 -5.25 -5.85
CA GLY A 170 22.93 -4.27 -6.42
C GLY A 170 24.00 -3.80 -5.43
N GLY A 171 23.68 -3.75 -4.15
CA GLY A 171 24.57 -3.35 -3.07
C GLY A 171 25.16 -4.53 -2.30
N CYS A 172 25.10 -4.46 -0.97
CA CYS A 172 25.76 -5.40 -0.06
C CYS A 172 24.79 -6.31 0.69
N GLN A 173 25.32 -7.39 1.27
CA GLN A 173 24.60 -8.29 2.17
C GLN A 173 25.26 -8.26 3.56
N GLY A 174 24.45 -8.16 4.62
CA GLY A 174 24.92 -8.24 5.99
C GLY A 174 25.69 -9.53 6.27
N GLY A 175 26.82 -9.40 6.96
CA GLY A 175 27.76 -10.50 7.26
C GLY A 175 28.83 -10.72 6.19
N GLU A 176 28.88 -9.91 5.14
CA GLU A 176 29.92 -9.96 4.11
C GLU A 176 31.06 -8.95 4.38
N SER A 177 32.30 -9.31 4.06
CA SER A 177 33.51 -8.61 4.53
C SER A 177 33.67 -7.17 4.04
N LYS A 178 33.20 -6.84 2.82
CA LYS A 178 33.27 -5.47 2.28
C LYS A 178 32.05 -4.61 2.63
N ALA A 179 30.94 -5.20 3.06
CA ALA A 179 29.71 -4.45 3.38
C ALA A 179 29.95 -3.32 4.39
N ASN A 180 30.86 -3.54 5.34
CA ASN A 180 31.20 -2.58 6.39
C ASN A 180 32.23 -1.53 5.97
N THR A 181 32.99 -1.74 4.90
CA THR A 181 34.11 -0.87 4.48
C THR A 181 33.85 -0.14 3.17
N ILE A 182 32.79 -0.49 2.43
CA ILE A 182 32.45 0.14 1.16
C ILE A 182 31.94 1.57 1.35
N SER A 183 32.27 2.45 0.38
CA SER A 183 31.79 3.83 0.35
C SER A 183 30.26 3.88 0.29
N LYS A 184 29.68 4.95 0.84
CA LYS A 184 28.22 5.09 0.97
C LYS A 184 27.56 5.78 -0.20
N ASP A 185 28.33 6.44 -1.05
CA ASP A 185 27.88 7.22 -2.21
C ASP A 185 27.95 6.45 -3.55
N LEU A 186 28.19 5.12 -3.51
CA LEU A 186 28.27 4.32 -4.73
C LEU A 186 26.91 4.07 -5.36
N ASP A 187 26.90 4.10 -6.69
CA ASP A 187 25.76 3.70 -7.50
C ASP A 187 25.76 2.19 -7.73
N SER A 188 24.59 1.56 -7.70
CA SER A 188 24.44 0.17 -8.14
C SER A 188 23.97 0.14 -9.59
N LYS A 189 24.38 -0.89 -10.35
CA LYS A 189 24.04 -1.03 -11.77
C LYS A 189 23.63 -2.47 -12.06
N ILE A 190 22.35 -2.69 -12.29
CA ILE A 190 21.75 -4.00 -12.54
C ILE A 190 21.10 -3.98 -13.92
N THR A 191 21.40 -4.98 -14.75
CA THR A 191 20.68 -5.21 -16.02
C THR A 191 20.17 -6.65 -16.08
N VAL A 192 18.90 -6.84 -16.45
CA VAL A 192 18.27 -8.17 -16.62
C VAL A 192 17.63 -8.26 -17.99
N LYS A 193 18.06 -9.24 -18.79
CA LYS A 193 17.57 -9.51 -20.15
C LYS A 193 16.79 -10.82 -20.26
N SER A 194 17.12 -11.81 -19.44
CA SER A 194 16.42 -13.10 -19.41
C SER A 194 16.45 -13.71 -18.00
N GLY A 195 15.94 -14.93 -17.82
CA GLY A 195 15.87 -15.60 -16.52
C GLY A 195 14.65 -15.21 -15.67
N LYS A 196 14.61 -15.69 -14.42
CA LYS A 196 13.56 -15.37 -13.45
C LYS A 196 14.16 -15.02 -12.09
N PHE A 197 13.83 -13.84 -11.57
CA PHE A 197 14.55 -13.22 -10.45
C PHE A 197 13.67 -12.43 -9.48
N ILE A 198 14.17 -12.29 -8.25
CA ILE A 198 13.90 -11.14 -7.39
C ILE A 198 15.06 -10.15 -7.53
N VAL A 199 14.77 -8.86 -7.66
CA VAL A 199 15.78 -7.80 -7.80
C VAL A 199 15.69 -6.84 -6.62
N VAL A 200 16.83 -6.46 -6.05
CA VAL A 200 16.96 -5.44 -5.00
C VAL A 200 18.01 -4.44 -5.44
N GLY A 201 17.62 -3.16 -5.52
CA GLY A 201 18.51 -2.10 -5.99
C GLY A 201 19.72 -1.86 -5.10
N PHE A 202 19.53 -1.89 -3.77
CA PHE A 202 20.59 -1.67 -2.80
C PHE A 202 20.94 -2.95 -2.03
N SER A 203 20.87 -2.86 -0.69
CA SER A 203 21.47 -3.81 0.22
C SER A 203 20.42 -4.60 0.97
N ARG A 204 20.86 -5.69 1.60
CA ARG A 204 20.02 -6.53 2.44
C ARG A 204 20.70 -6.82 3.78
N GLN A 205 19.95 -6.72 4.89
CA GLN A 205 20.46 -7.01 6.23
C GLN A 205 21.71 -6.21 6.63
N HIS A 206 21.87 -5.03 6.05
CA HIS A 206 23.01 -4.15 6.30
C HIS A 206 22.50 -2.87 6.96
N SER A 207 23.08 -2.43 8.08
CA SER A 207 22.56 -1.26 8.82
C SER A 207 22.99 0.09 8.26
N GLY A 208 23.78 0.12 7.19
CA GLY A 208 24.27 1.36 6.59
C GLY A 208 23.22 2.13 5.81
N THR A 209 23.44 3.44 5.72
CA THR A 209 22.74 4.34 4.81
C THR A 209 23.63 4.60 3.60
N PHE A 210 23.13 4.28 2.41
CA PHE A 210 23.75 4.60 1.14
C PHE A 210 23.04 5.82 0.53
N THR A 211 23.79 6.66 -0.19
CA THR A 211 23.32 7.92 -0.79
C THR A 211 23.51 7.95 -2.30
N GLY A 212 24.18 6.95 -2.90
CA GLY A 212 24.27 6.82 -4.36
C GLY A 212 22.92 6.42 -4.97
N CYS A 213 22.90 6.25 -6.28
CA CYS A 213 21.71 5.90 -7.07
C CYS A 213 21.72 4.42 -7.48
N SER A 214 20.60 3.73 -7.29
CA SER A 214 20.39 2.40 -7.85
C SER A 214 19.86 2.49 -9.28
N HIS A 215 20.64 2.04 -10.27
CA HIS A 215 20.23 1.93 -11.67
C HIS A 215 19.82 0.50 -11.99
N ILE A 216 18.54 0.28 -12.31
CA ILE A 216 17.97 -1.02 -12.63
C ILE A 216 17.37 -0.99 -14.03
N ASN A 217 17.90 -1.80 -14.95
CA ASN A 217 17.41 -1.93 -16.31
C ASN A 217 16.82 -3.33 -16.53
N ILE A 218 15.52 -3.42 -16.82
CA ILE A 218 14.83 -4.68 -17.13
C ILE A 218 14.44 -4.66 -18.61
N GLU A 219 15.16 -5.44 -19.41
CA GLU A 219 14.94 -5.63 -20.84
C GLU A 219 14.12 -6.90 -21.13
N GLY A 220 14.09 -7.86 -20.20
CA GLY A 220 13.40 -9.13 -20.37
C GLY A 220 13.40 -10.02 -19.11
N GLY A 221 13.07 -11.30 -19.29
CA GLY A 221 12.93 -12.27 -18.19
C GLY A 221 11.60 -12.19 -17.43
N GLU A 222 11.52 -12.85 -16.26
CA GLU A 222 10.38 -12.80 -15.34
C GLU A 222 10.82 -12.24 -13.97
N ILE A 223 10.23 -11.12 -13.55
CA ILE A 223 10.49 -10.50 -12.25
C ILE A 223 9.32 -10.80 -11.31
N THR A 224 9.58 -11.54 -10.24
CA THR A 224 8.55 -11.84 -9.24
C THR A 224 8.43 -10.73 -8.20
N THR A 225 9.56 -10.12 -7.84
CA THR A 225 9.56 -8.91 -7.00
C THR A 225 10.72 -8.00 -7.37
N LEU A 226 10.46 -6.70 -7.50
CA LEU A 226 11.48 -5.67 -7.68
C LEU A 226 11.43 -4.72 -6.49
N TYR A 227 12.56 -4.57 -5.80
CA TYR A 227 12.76 -3.58 -4.75
C TYR A 227 13.65 -2.44 -5.24
N GLY A 228 13.18 -1.20 -5.18
CA GLY A 228 13.98 -0.02 -5.51
C GLY A 228 15.07 0.24 -4.45
N GLY A 229 14.68 0.19 -3.18
CA GLY A 229 15.56 0.43 -2.03
C GLY A 229 16.26 -0.80 -1.46
N SER A 230 16.67 -0.67 -0.19
CA SER A 230 17.20 -1.78 0.61
C SER A 230 16.07 -2.63 1.20
N VAL A 231 16.37 -3.87 1.59
CA VAL A 231 15.40 -4.79 2.22
C VAL A 231 15.94 -5.40 3.50
N ASN A 232 15.07 -5.68 4.47
CA ASN A 232 15.44 -6.28 5.75
C ASN A 232 16.56 -5.52 6.48
N ASN A 233 16.42 -4.19 6.62
CA ASN A 233 17.36 -3.22 7.23
C ASN A 233 18.26 -2.49 6.22
N GLY A 234 18.70 -1.29 6.62
CA GLY A 234 19.52 -0.38 5.81
C GLY A 234 18.70 0.58 4.97
N PHE A 235 19.36 1.61 4.45
CA PHE A 235 18.73 2.64 3.65
C PHE A 235 19.46 2.80 2.32
N GLY A 236 18.71 2.87 1.22
CA GLY A 236 19.19 3.28 -0.10
C GLY A 236 19.02 4.79 -0.36
N GLY A 237 19.79 5.31 -1.31
CA GLY A 237 19.73 6.69 -1.79
C GLY A 237 18.67 6.84 -2.87
N ASP A 238 19.06 7.37 -4.03
CA ASP A 238 18.15 7.54 -5.17
C ASP A 238 17.94 6.22 -5.93
N THR A 239 16.91 6.15 -6.78
CA THR A 239 16.65 4.98 -7.63
C THR A 239 16.15 5.38 -9.00
N ASN A 240 16.74 4.81 -10.05
CA ASN A 240 16.26 4.90 -11.42
C ASN A 240 16.03 3.49 -11.98
N ILE A 241 14.76 3.20 -12.29
CA ILE A 241 14.35 1.93 -12.88
C ILE A 241 13.83 2.18 -14.29
N THR A 242 14.40 1.47 -15.27
CA THR A 242 13.91 1.45 -16.66
C THR A 242 13.42 0.05 -17.02
N ILE A 243 12.18 -0.06 -17.48
CA ILE A 243 11.56 -1.30 -17.93
C ILE A 243 11.18 -1.15 -19.40
N SER A 244 11.83 -1.94 -20.26
CA SER A 244 11.55 -2.01 -21.70
C SER A 244 10.99 -3.38 -22.13
N GLY A 245 11.05 -4.38 -21.25
CA GLY A 245 10.49 -5.71 -21.51
C GLY A 245 10.39 -6.57 -20.25
N GLY A 246 10.08 -7.86 -20.45
CA GLY A 246 9.95 -8.85 -19.38
C GLY A 246 8.52 -9.06 -18.88
N ARG A 247 8.34 -10.00 -17.97
CA ARG A 247 7.06 -10.36 -17.34
C ARG A 247 7.10 -10.07 -15.86
N PHE A 248 6.11 -9.34 -15.35
CA PHE A 248 6.00 -8.99 -13.93
C PHE A 248 4.89 -9.82 -13.28
N THR A 249 5.27 -10.78 -12.44
CA THR A 249 4.36 -11.77 -11.84
C THR A 249 4.13 -11.59 -10.34
N GLY A 250 4.71 -10.54 -9.75
CA GLY A 250 4.38 -10.07 -8.41
C GLY A 250 4.47 -8.55 -8.32
N SER A 251 5.14 -8.01 -7.30
CA SER A 251 5.08 -6.57 -6.99
C SER A 251 6.36 -5.82 -7.34
N ILE A 252 6.19 -4.54 -7.69
CA ILE A 252 7.26 -3.54 -7.71
C ILE A 252 7.09 -2.66 -6.48
N LEU A 253 8.11 -2.59 -5.63
CA LEU A 253 8.08 -1.90 -4.35
C LEU A 253 9.29 -0.97 -4.28
N LEU A 254 9.10 0.35 -4.32
CA LEU A 254 10.22 1.27 -4.11
C LEU A 254 10.80 1.13 -2.69
N SER A 255 9.91 0.87 -1.71
CA SER A 255 10.25 0.44 -0.36
C SER A 255 9.19 -0.55 0.15
N ASN A 256 9.57 -1.42 1.09
CA ASN A 256 8.67 -2.41 1.71
C ASN A 256 8.60 -2.31 3.24
N ALA A 257 9.07 -1.19 3.82
CA ALA A 257 9.03 -0.96 5.25
C ALA A 257 8.48 0.44 5.57
N ASN A 258 8.03 0.59 6.82
CA ASN A 258 7.65 1.87 7.41
C ASN A 258 8.47 2.08 8.71
N PRO A 259 9.35 3.09 8.80
CA PRO A 259 9.65 4.10 7.78
C PRO A 259 10.33 3.50 6.54
N SER A 260 10.29 4.23 5.41
CA SER A 260 10.86 3.75 4.15
C SER A 260 12.36 3.44 4.26
N LEU A 261 12.79 2.36 3.58
CA LEU A 261 14.20 1.98 3.40
C LEU A 261 14.82 2.56 2.11
N LEU A 262 14.09 3.44 1.43
CA LEU A 262 14.59 4.32 0.36
C LEU A 262 14.42 5.78 0.81
N LYS A 263 15.53 6.50 0.92
CA LYS A 263 15.56 7.89 1.43
C LYS A 263 15.71 8.94 0.35
N GLY A 264 16.22 8.56 -0.82
CA GLY A 264 16.32 9.44 -1.99
C GLY A 264 15.07 9.40 -2.85
N ASP A 265 15.17 10.06 -4.00
CA ASP A 265 14.10 10.14 -4.99
C ASP A 265 14.11 8.89 -5.87
N ALA A 266 12.95 8.59 -6.47
CA ALA A 266 12.79 7.44 -7.32
C ALA A 266 12.08 7.79 -8.63
N THR A 267 12.63 7.31 -9.73
CA THR A 267 12.03 7.40 -11.06
C THR A 267 11.89 6.01 -11.66
N LEU A 268 10.68 5.68 -12.11
CA LEU A 268 10.37 4.45 -12.81
C LEU A 268 9.84 4.76 -14.22
N THR A 269 10.58 4.36 -15.26
CA THR A 269 10.17 4.54 -16.66
C THR A 269 9.78 3.20 -17.26
N VAL A 270 8.53 3.08 -17.73
CA VAL A 270 7.95 1.84 -18.26
C VAL A 270 7.53 2.04 -19.70
N THR A 271 8.26 1.40 -20.62
CA THR A 271 8.05 1.50 -22.08
C THR A 271 7.63 0.16 -22.71
N GLY A 272 7.79 -0.94 -21.99
CA GLY A 272 7.33 -2.26 -22.41
C GLY A 272 7.22 -3.23 -21.23
N GLY A 273 6.96 -4.51 -21.53
CA GLY A 273 6.76 -5.58 -20.55
C GLY A 273 5.31 -6.03 -20.41
N ASP A 274 5.10 -7.15 -19.74
CA ASP A 274 3.78 -7.72 -19.43
C ASP A 274 3.51 -7.60 -17.93
N PHE A 275 2.52 -6.76 -17.60
CA PHE A 275 2.07 -6.48 -16.24
C PHE A 275 0.74 -7.15 -15.88
N SER A 276 0.20 -8.02 -16.75
CA SER A 276 -1.11 -8.65 -16.55
C SER A 276 -1.22 -9.37 -15.19
N LYS A 277 -0.14 -10.01 -14.76
CA LYS A 277 -0.02 -10.71 -13.46
C LYS A 277 0.64 -9.90 -12.35
N CYS A 278 0.99 -8.64 -12.61
CA CYS A 278 1.59 -7.79 -11.59
C CYS A 278 0.56 -7.50 -10.49
N THR A 279 0.95 -7.68 -9.23
CA THR A 279 0.08 -7.56 -8.06
C THR A 279 0.02 -6.14 -7.49
N GLY A 280 0.97 -5.28 -7.86
CA GLY A 280 0.98 -3.88 -7.43
C GLY A 280 2.32 -3.19 -7.70
N ILE A 281 2.25 -1.86 -7.88
CA ILE A 281 3.39 -0.98 -8.11
C ILE A 281 3.30 0.14 -7.07
N VAL A 282 4.15 0.08 -6.04
CA VAL A 282 4.00 0.92 -4.83
C VAL A 282 5.14 1.92 -4.72
N GLY A 283 4.77 3.20 -4.67
CA GLY A 283 5.68 4.34 -4.65
C GLY A 283 6.03 4.89 -3.26
N ASN A 284 5.48 4.31 -2.19
CA ASN A 284 5.57 4.85 -0.83
C ASN A 284 7.02 4.92 -0.30
N ILE A 285 7.62 6.11 -0.40
CA ILE A 285 8.99 6.40 0.04
C ILE A 285 9.06 7.73 0.82
N ASP A 286 10.20 7.99 1.45
CA ASP A 286 10.41 9.25 2.19
C ASP A 286 10.89 10.41 1.28
N GLY A 287 11.29 10.11 0.04
CA GLY A 287 11.64 11.07 -1.02
C GLY A 287 10.50 11.28 -2.04
N PHE A 288 10.82 11.86 -3.20
CA PHE A 288 9.86 12.05 -4.30
C PHE A 288 9.85 10.83 -5.23
N SER A 289 8.66 10.35 -5.59
CA SER A 289 8.46 9.18 -6.44
C SER A 289 7.70 9.53 -7.73
N SER A 290 8.27 9.20 -8.88
CA SER A 290 7.61 9.34 -10.18
C SER A 290 7.60 8.04 -10.97
N ILE A 291 6.49 7.81 -11.68
CA ILE A 291 6.35 6.73 -12.64
C ILE A 291 5.85 7.25 -13.98
N ASP A 292 6.59 6.94 -15.04
CA ASP A 292 6.21 7.23 -16.42
C ASP A 292 5.78 5.96 -17.15
N ILE A 293 4.50 5.92 -17.50
CA ILE A 293 3.87 4.85 -18.31
C ILE A 293 3.33 5.40 -19.63
N SER A 294 3.66 6.63 -20.00
CA SER A 294 3.09 7.35 -21.15
C SER A 294 3.33 6.66 -22.49
N ASN A 295 4.41 5.88 -22.58
CA ASN A 295 4.80 5.16 -23.79
C ASN A 295 4.50 3.65 -23.73
N HIS A 296 3.78 3.17 -22.72
CA HIS A 296 3.41 1.75 -22.61
C HIS A 296 2.06 1.46 -23.31
N PRO A 297 1.95 0.40 -24.14
CA PRO A 297 0.70 0.09 -24.85
C PRO A 297 -0.49 -0.21 -23.92
N ASP A 298 -0.24 -0.82 -22.76
CA ASP A 298 -1.26 -1.16 -21.75
C ASP A 298 -1.27 -0.20 -20.53
N ALA A 299 -0.98 1.09 -20.73
CA ALA A 299 -0.84 2.09 -19.66
C ALA A 299 -2.04 2.12 -18.69
N ASP A 300 -3.28 2.04 -19.18
CA ASP A 300 -4.48 2.05 -18.33
C ASP A 300 -4.52 0.86 -17.36
N THR A 301 -4.14 -0.33 -17.83
CA THR A 301 -4.09 -1.53 -16.99
C THR A 301 -2.98 -1.40 -15.94
N ILE A 302 -1.84 -0.82 -16.30
CA ILE A 302 -0.75 -0.57 -15.35
C ILE A 302 -1.19 0.46 -14.32
N LYS A 303 -1.86 1.54 -14.75
CA LYS A 303 -2.32 2.62 -13.89
C LYS A 303 -3.19 2.14 -12.73
N THR A 304 -4.06 1.15 -12.96
CA THR A 304 -4.90 0.55 -11.89
C THR A 304 -4.10 -0.20 -10.83
N LYS A 305 -2.83 -0.51 -11.08
CA LYS A 305 -1.92 -1.22 -10.16
C LYS A 305 -0.98 -0.26 -9.40
N ILE A 306 -0.99 1.03 -9.73
CA ILE A 306 -0.10 2.04 -9.14
C ILE A 306 -0.73 2.59 -7.86
N THR A 307 0.03 2.62 -6.77
CA THR A 307 -0.36 3.26 -5.52
C THR A 307 0.79 4.06 -4.91
N ASP A 308 0.48 5.16 -4.23
CA ASP A 308 1.43 5.97 -3.44
C ASP A 308 2.65 6.49 -4.21
N PHE A 309 2.51 6.77 -5.50
CA PHE A 309 3.46 7.60 -6.24
C PHE A 309 3.08 9.08 -6.14
N ASP A 310 4.06 9.98 -6.01
CA ASP A 310 3.86 11.43 -6.01
C ASP A 310 3.52 11.95 -7.41
N GLU A 311 4.01 11.29 -8.45
CA GLU A 311 3.74 11.67 -9.83
C GLU A 311 3.52 10.45 -10.73
N ILE A 312 2.42 10.47 -11.50
CA ILE A 312 2.11 9.47 -12.51
C ILE A 312 2.00 10.18 -13.86
N ILE A 313 2.88 9.81 -14.79
CA ILE A 313 2.96 10.38 -16.14
C ILE A 313 2.32 9.38 -17.12
N THR A 314 1.31 9.85 -17.83
CA THR A 314 0.57 9.11 -18.86
C THR A 314 0.56 9.88 -20.17
N ALA A 315 0.08 9.26 -21.26
CA ALA A 315 -0.06 9.96 -22.54
C ALA A 315 -0.99 11.18 -22.45
N ASP A 316 -1.97 11.15 -21.54
CA ASP A 316 -2.91 12.24 -21.30
C ASP A 316 -2.32 13.40 -20.48
N GLY A 317 -1.15 13.20 -19.87
CA GLY A 317 -0.46 14.19 -19.06
C GLY A 317 0.05 13.67 -17.71
N VAL A 318 0.41 14.61 -16.85
CA VAL A 318 1.02 14.37 -15.54
C VAL A 318 -0.02 14.51 -14.44
N THR A 319 -0.20 13.49 -13.61
CA THR A 319 -0.98 13.55 -12.38
C THR A 319 -0.04 13.68 -11.19
N LYS A 320 -0.11 14.79 -10.44
CA LYS A 320 0.66 14.98 -9.20
C LYS A 320 -0.21 14.67 -7.99
N GLN A 321 0.22 13.70 -7.19
CA GLN A 321 -0.37 13.37 -5.90
C GLN A 321 0.26 14.26 -4.83
N ILE A 322 -0.14 15.53 -4.80
CA ILE A 322 0.34 16.49 -3.78
C ILE A 322 -0.08 15.96 -2.40
N PRO A 323 0.82 15.91 -1.39
CA PRO A 323 0.45 15.52 -0.03
C PRO A 323 -0.76 16.32 0.44
N ILE A 324 -1.71 15.64 1.10
CA ILE A 324 -2.99 16.27 1.47
C ILE A 324 -2.82 17.53 2.32
N THR A 325 -1.76 17.60 3.13
CA THR A 325 -1.41 18.78 3.95
C THR A 325 -0.83 19.94 3.16
N GLU A 326 -0.45 19.74 1.91
CA GLU A 326 -0.03 20.81 0.99
C GLU A 326 -1.19 21.20 0.07
N ALA A 327 -1.95 20.21 -0.40
CA ALA A 327 -3.12 20.44 -1.26
C ALA A 327 -4.25 21.19 -0.54
N PHE A 328 -4.52 20.88 0.74
CA PHE A 328 -5.57 21.53 1.50
C PHE A 328 -5.06 22.88 2.06
N LYS A 329 -5.72 23.97 1.69
CA LYS A 329 -5.48 25.32 2.23
C LYS A 329 -5.88 25.38 3.71
N SER A 330 -5.16 26.19 4.49
CA SER A 330 -5.39 26.40 5.93
C SER A 330 -6.14 27.70 6.18
N ALA A 331 -7.14 27.67 7.06
CA ALA A 331 -7.89 28.85 7.50
C ALA A 331 -8.49 28.65 8.90
N THR A 332 -9.11 29.70 9.43
CA THR A 332 -9.91 29.68 10.67
C THR A 332 -11.29 30.26 10.39
N PHE A 333 -12.30 29.78 11.11
CA PHE A 333 -13.66 30.26 11.01
C PHE A 333 -14.21 30.56 12.40
N THR A 334 -14.95 31.66 12.53
CA THR A 334 -15.68 32.03 13.74
C THR A 334 -17.16 32.05 13.39
N ASP A 335 -17.94 31.24 14.11
CA ASP A 335 -19.38 31.12 13.91
C ASP A 335 -20.15 32.34 14.43
N SER A 336 -21.45 32.37 14.15
CA SER A 336 -22.37 33.43 14.58
C SER A 336 -22.49 33.58 16.11
N HIS A 337 -21.99 32.59 16.88
CA HIS A 337 -22.00 32.53 18.33
C HIS A 337 -20.62 32.83 18.96
N GLY A 338 -19.61 33.15 18.14
CA GLY A 338 -18.26 33.51 18.59
C GLY A 338 -17.33 32.31 18.86
N THR A 339 -17.70 31.09 18.45
CA THR A 339 -16.83 29.91 18.53
C THR A 339 -15.89 29.86 17.33
N THR A 340 -14.59 29.80 17.60
CA THR A 340 -13.56 29.72 16.54
C THR A 340 -13.01 28.31 16.41
N ILE A 341 -12.95 27.81 15.17
CA ILE A 341 -12.33 26.53 14.80
C ILE A 341 -11.30 26.71 13.68
N PRO A 342 -10.10 26.08 13.77
CA PRO A 342 -9.23 25.91 12.61
C PRO A 342 -9.84 24.88 11.65
N TYR A 343 -9.60 25.06 10.36
CA TYR A 343 -10.01 24.09 9.35
C TYR A 343 -9.05 24.05 8.16
N ARG A 344 -9.12 22.95 7.43
CA ARG A 344 -8.48 22.73 6.15
C ARG A 344 -9.54 22.58 5.07
N TYR A 345 -9.26 23.08 3.88
CA TYR A 345 -10.16 22.92 2.75
C TYR A 345 -9.41 22.73 1.44
N TYR A 346 -10.00 21.99 0.53
CA TYR A 346 -9.49 21.76 -0.83
C TYR A 346 -10.51 22.26 -1.85
N LEU A 347 -10.00 22.91 -2.89
CA LEU A 347 -10.74 23.20 -4.11
C LEU A 347 -10.12 22.36 -5.23
N PRO A 348 -10.93 21.80 -6.15
CA PRO A 348 -10.43 21.08 -7.31
C PRO A 348 -9.34 21.84 -8.05
N GLU A 349 -8.38 21.11 -8.61
CA GLU A 349 -7.36 21.70 -9.47
C GLU A 349 -8.06 22.45 -10.63
N ASN A 350 -7.67 23.70 -10.87
CA ASN A 350 -8.32 24.60 -11.82
C ASN A 350 -9.80 24.93 -11.52
N TYR A 351 -10.18 24.98 -10.24
CA TYR A 351 -11.52 25.43 -9.80
C TYR A 351 -12.03 26.63 -10.63
N ASP A 352 -13.09 26.37 -11.38
CA ASP A 352 -13.82 27.31 -12.20
C ASP A 352 -15.15 27.65 -11.52
N PRO A 353 -15.38 28.91 -11.10
CA PRO A 353 -16.64 29.32 -10.47
C PRO A 353 -17.85 29.23 -11.40
N ALA A 354 -17.67 29.04 -12.72
CA ALA A 354 -18.76 28.81 -13.67
C ALA A 354 -19.29 27.36 -13.67
N LYS A 355 -18.60 26.42 -13.01
CA LYS A 355 -19.05 25.02 -12.82
C LYS A 355 -19.51 24.80 -11.38
N THR A 356 -20.34 23.78 -11.15
CA THR A 356 -20.75 23.34 -9.81
C THR A 356 -20.07 22.04 -9.41
N TYR A 357 -19.60 21.95 -8.16
CA TYR A 357 -18.85 20.81 -7.65
C TYR A 357 -19.55 20.16 -6.44
N PRO A 358 -19.45 18.84 -6.25
CA PRO A 358 -19.83 18.22 -4.99
C PRO A 358 -19.07 18.81 -3.80
N LEU A 359 -19.68 18.75 -2.62
CA LEU A 359 -19.07 19.18 -1.36
C LEU A 359 -18.93 18.01 -0.38
N PHE A 360 -17.73 17.76 0.12
CA PHE A 360 -17.42 16.66 1.04
C PHE A 360 -16.94 17.19 2.40
N LEU A 361 -17.72 16.94 3.45
CA LEU A 361 -17.39 17.31 4.83
C LEU A 361 -16.81 16.11 5.58
N TYR A 362 -15.57 16.24 6.07
CA TYR A 362 -14.91 15.24 6.89
C TYR A 362 -14.76 15.70 8.35
N MET A 363 -15.30 14.89 9.27
CA MET A 363 -15.25 15.09 10.71
C MET A 363 -14.27 14.11 11.36
N HIS A 364 -13.20 14.62 11.98
CA HIS A 364 -12.19 13.76 12.59
C HIS A 364 -12.62 13.20 13.96
N GLY A 365 -12.03 12.07 14.37
CA GLY A 365 -12.19 11.50 15.72
C GLY A 365 -11.37 12.18 16.82
N ASN A 366 -11.63 11.85 18.08
CA ASN A 366 -11.03 12.49 19.26
C ASN A 366 -9.49 12.47 19.31
N GLY A 367 -8.83 11.52 18.64
CA GLY A 367 -7.37 11.44 18.58
C GLY A 367 -6.71 12.57 17.77
N SER A 368 -7.47 13.30 16.97
CA SER A 368 -6.95 14.38 16.10
C SER A 368 -7.36 15.80 16.54
N ARG A 369 -7.89 15.92 17.75
CA ARG A 369 -8.18 17.21 18.38
C ARG A 369 -6.89 18.00 18.56
N GLY A 370 -6.95 19.32 18.37
CA GLY A 370 -5.76 20.15 18.49
C GLY A 370 -5.95 21.56 17.97
N SER A 371 -4.83 22.23 17.74
CA SER A 371 -4.77 23.61 17.22
C SER A 371 -3.69 23.78 16.15
N ASP A 372 -3.07 22.69 15.72
CA ASP A 372 -1.98 22.64 14.74
C ASP A 372 -2.49 22.74 13.29
N ASN A 373 -3.79 22.59 13.08
CA ASN A 373 -4.47 22.58 11.79
C ASN A 373 -3.83 21.58 10.80
N LYS A 374 -3.30 20.45 11.27
CA LYS A 374 -2.59 19.46 10.44
C LYS A 374 -2.93 18.01 10.78
N ILE A 375 -2.88 17.63 12.06
CA ILE A 375 -2.97 16.23 12.50
C ILE A 375 -4.27 15.53 12.05
N HIS A 376 -5.37 16.27 11.95
CA HIS A 376 -6.66 15.74 11.53
C HIS A 376 -6.70 15.29 10.07
N LEU A 377 -5.77 15.72 9.21
CA LEU A 377 -5.60 15.22 7.85
C LEU A 377 -4.58 14.08 7.73
N THR A 378 -3.67 13.92 8.69
CA THR A 378 -2.52 13.00 8.57
C THR A 378 -2.67 11.72 9.39
N THR A 379 -3.62 11.66 10.31
CA THR A 379 -3.89 10.44 11.08
C THR A 379 -4.69 9.44 10.26
N ASN A 380 -4.62 8.16 10.66
CA ASN A 380 -5.37 7.11 9.99
C ASN A 380 -6.90 7.35 9.99
N GLY A 381 -7.42 8.13 10.95
CA GLY A 381 -8.84 8.51 10.99
C GLY A 381 -9.33 9.29 9.76
N ALA A 382 -8.40 9.86 8.97
CA ALA A 382 -8.67 10.60 7.74
C ALA A 382 -8.64 9.73 6.47
N ALA A 383 -8.49 8.41 6.58
CA ALA A 383 -8.29 7.52 5.42
C ALA A 383 -9.32 7.73 4.30
N LEU A 384 -10.62 7.84 4.62
CA LEU A 384 -11.65 8.07 3.61
C LEU A 384 -11.55 9.47 2.97
N ASN A 385 -11.25 10.50 3.76
CA ASN A 385 -10.98 11.84 3.23
C ASN A 385 -9.79 11.84 2.27
N THR A 386 -8.72 11.11 2.61
CA THR A 386 -7.56 10.93 1.72
C THR A 386 -7.93 10.18 0.45
N ASN A 387 -8.75 9.12 0.53
CA ASN A 387 -9.17 8.37 -0.65
C ASN A 387 -10.08 9.20 -1.57
N VAL A 388 -10.97 10.03 -1.02
CA VAL A 388 -11.75 10.97 -1.82
C VAL A 388 -10.85 11.97 -2.54
N TYR A 389 -9.86 12.55 -1.86
CA TYR A 389 -8.89 13.44 -2.50
C TYR A 389 -8.10 12.73 -3.62
N LYS A 390 -7.61 11.51 -3.37
CA LYS A 390 -6.85 10.71 -4.34
C LYS A 390 -7.69 10.16 -5.49
N SER A 391 -9.03 10.18 -5.39
CA SER A 391 -9.93 9.62 -6.41
C SER A 391 -9.92 10.37 -7.74
N GLY A 392 -9.46 11.63 -7.74
CA GLY A 392 -9.48 12.50 -8.92
C GLY A 392 -10.86 13.11 -9.23
N VAL A 393 -11.91 12.83 -8.45
CA VAL A 393 -13.19 13.50 -8.59
C VAL A 393 -13.04 14.99 -8.24
N GLU A 394 -13.46 15.88 -9.14
CA GLU A 394 -13.49 17.33 -8.88
C GLU A 394 -14.51 17.65 -7.77
N CYS A 395 -14.05 17.62 -6.52
CA CYS A 395 -14.85 17.84 -5.31
C CYS A 395 -14.25 18.93 -4.42
N ILE A 396 -15.09 19.82 -3.88
CA ILE A 396 -14.71 20.73 -2.79
C ILE A 396 -14.73 19.92 -1.48
N MET A 397 -13.67 20.03 -0.67
CA MET A 397 -13.56 19.26 0.57
C MET A 397 -13.30 20.17 1.77
N ILE A 398 -13.93 19.88 2.90
CA ILE A 398 -13.78 20.63 4.15
C ILE A 398 -13.44 19.66 5.28
N ALA A 399 -12.42 20.00 6.06
CA ALA A 399 -11.98 19.28 7.24
C ALA A 399 -11.77 20.26 8.41
N PRO A 400 -12.81 20.53 9.24
CA PRO A 400 -12.64 21.31 10.45
C PRO A 400 -11.89 20.52 11.53
N GLN A 401 -11.17 21.23 12.39
CA GLN A 401 -10.48 20.65 13.56
C GLN A 401 -11.12 21.12 14.87
N CYS A 402 -11.60 20.15 15.65
CA CYS A 402 -12.06 20.38 17.01
C CYS A 402 -10.86 20.70 17.91
N PRO A 403 -10.96 21.73 18.79
CA PRO A 403 -9.92 22.04 19.75
C PRO A 403 -9.56 20.87 20.67
N SER A 404 -8.42 20.98 21.35
CA SER A 404 -7.93 19.97 22.30
C SER A 404 -8.95 19.62 23.41
N SER A 405 -8.74 18.48 24.05
CA SER A 405 -9.54 18.00 25.19
C SER A 405 -9.78 19.11 26.23
N PRO A 406 -10.99 19.24 26.81
CA PRO A 406 -12.09 18.25 26.80
C PRO A 406 -13.10 18.42 25.64
N ASN A 407 -12.80 19.27 24.65
CA ASN A 407 -13.73 19.53 23.56
C ASN A 407 -13.97 18.29 22.68
N ALA A 408 -15.14 18.23 22.07
CA ALA A 408 -15.59 17.18 21.16
C ALA A 408 -16.66 17.75 20.21
N TRP A 409 -16.93 17.05 19.11
CA TRP A 409 -18.07 17.35 18.24
C TRP A 409 -19.38 16.95 18.90
N VAL A 410 -19.43 15.75 19.47
CA VAL A 410 -20.57 15.21 20.23
C VAL A 410 -20.13 14.92 21.66
N ASP A 411 -20.90 15.39 22.63
CA ASP A 411 -20.67 15.15 24.06
C ASP A 411 -20.86 13.67 24.42
N SER A 412 -19.98 13.11 25.24
CA SER A 412 -20.05 11.71 25.66
C SER A 412 -21.24 11.40 26.60
N THR A 413 -21.77 12.41 27.30
CA THR A 413 -22.93 12.26 28.21
C THR A 413 -24.27 12.21 27.47
N ALA A 414 -24.29 12.71 26.24
CA ALA A 414 -25.43 12.69 25.33
C ALA A 414 -24.96 12.27 23.94
N TYR A 415 -24.30 11.10 23.90
CA TYR A 415 -23.71 10.56 22.68
C TYR A 415 -24.76 9.86 21.81
N VAL A 416 -24.52 9.82 20.50
CA VAL A 416 -25.46 9.28 19.52
C VAL A 416 -25.87 7.85 19.89
N GLY A 417 -27.19 7.61 19.82
CA GLY A 417 -27.83 6.35 20.18
C GLY A 417 -28.41 6.31 21.60
N SER A 418 -28.13 7.31 22.44
CA SER A 418 -28.68 7.39 23.81
C SER A 418 -29.99 8.16 23.92
N ALA A 419 -30.76 7.88 24.97
CA ALA A 419 -31.95 8.67 25.30
C ALA A 419 -31.57 10.12 25.68
N ALA A 420 -30.39 10.33 26.26
CA ALA A 420 -29.88 11.67 26.56
C ALA A 420 -29.62 12.50 25.28
N PHE A 421 -29.11 11.86 24.22
CA PHE A 421 -28.97 12.51 22.91
C PHE A 421 -30.33 12.88 22.31
N PHE A 422 -31.30 11.97 22.32
CA PHE A 422 -32.64 12.24 21.79
C PHE A 422 -33.31 13.43 22.48
N ASN A 423 -33.15 13.54 23.81
CA ASN A 423 -33.72 14.61 24.61
C ASN A 423 -32.90 15.91 24.62
N ARG A 424 -31.81 15.99 23.83
CA ARG A 424 -30.95 17.18 23.77
C ARG A 424 -31.43 18.16 22.69
N ASP A 425 -31.69 19.39 23.13
CA ASP A 425 -31.85 20.53 22.22
C ASP A 425 -30.48 21.11 21.81
N GLY A 426 -30.29 21.34 20.52
CA GLY A 426 -29.06 21.88 19.93
C GLY A 426 -27.83 20.95 19.85
N MET A 427 -26.88 21.38 19.02
CA MET A 427 -25.55 20.79 18.84
C MET A 427 -24.53 21.36 19.84
N SER A 428 -23.38 20.70 19.98
CA SER A 428 -22.24 21.33 20.66
C SER A 428 -21.76 22.55 19.89
N LYS A 429 -21.18 23.53 20.58
CA LYS A 429 -20.66 24.76 19.95
C LYS A 429 -19.66 24.52 18.81
N HIS A 430 -18.85 23.46 18.88
CA HIS A 430 -17.88 23.17 17.82
C HIS A 430 -18.54 22.50 16.61
N LEU A 431 -19.57 21.67 16.83
CA LEU A 431 -20.34 21.08 15.74
C LEU A 431 -21.21 22.14 15.06
N THR A 432 -21.80 23.08 15.82
CA THR A 432 -22.46 24.28 15.28
C THR A 432 -21.49 25.08 14.41
N ALA A 433 -20.29 25.39 14.91
CA ALA A 433 -19.29 26.10 14.12
C ALA A 433 -18.88 25.35 12.84
N ALA A 434 -18.77 24.02 12.89
CA ALA A 434 -18.47 23.19 11.73
C ALA A 434 -19.61 23.18 10.70
N LYS A 435 -20.87 23.16 11.14
CA LYS A 435 -22.04 23.25 10.26
C LYS A 435 -22.17 24.64 9.63
N GLU A 436 -21.99 25.72 10.39
CA GLU A 436 -21.98 27.08 9.85
C GLU A 436 -20.82 27.29 8.85
N LEU A 437 -19.65 26.70 9.10
CA LEU A 437 -18.55 26.67 8.14
C LEU A 437 -18.96 25.96 6.85
N PHE A 438 -19.63 24.82 6.95
CA PHE A 438 -20.15 24.10 5.79
C PHE A 438 -21.15 24.97 4.99
N ASP A 439 -22.10 25.63 5.66
CA ASP A 439 -23.08 26.52 5.01
C ASP A 439 -22.42 27.75 4.37
N LYS A 440 -21.35 28.27 4.98
CA LYS A 440 -20.52 29.31 4.38
C LYS A 440 -19.91 28.84 3.05
N PHE A 441 -19.45 27.59 2.97
CA PHE A 441 -18.91 27.06 1.73
C PHE A 441 -19.99 26.88 0.65
N VAL A 442 -21.19 26.44 1.05
CA VAL A 442 -22.35 26.34 0.14
C VAL A 442 -22.73 27.70 -0.44
N SER A 443 -22.61 28.77 0.35
CA SER A 443 -22.98 30.13 -0.10
C SER A 443 -21.88 30.87 -0.87
N GLU A 444 -20.60 30.60 -0.61
CA GLU A 444 -19.49 31.35 -1.21
C GLU A 444 -18.81 30.65 -2.39
N TYR A 445 -18.93 29.33 -2.50
CA TYR A 445 -18.34 28.55 -3.60
C TYR A 445 -19.44 27.95 -4.48
N SER A 446 -19.06 27.56 -5.70
CA SER A 446 -19.95 26.96 -6.68
C SER A 446 -20.21 25.50 -6.32
N VAL A 447 -21.04 25.30 -5.30
CA VAL A 447 -21.43 23.98 -4.78
C VAL A 447 -22.66 23.47 -5.50
N ASP A 448 -22.63 22.21 -5.88
CA ASP A 448 -23.81 21.44 -6.27
C ASP A 448 -24.56 20.99 -5.02
N THR A 449 -25.63 21.71 -4.67
CA THR A 449 -26.41 21.45 -3.45
C THR A 449 -27.09 20.08 -3.44
N LYS A 450 -27.19 19.41 -4.59
CA LYS A 450 -27.71 18.03 -4.66
C LYS A 450 -26.66 16.97 -4.35
N ARG A 451 -25.38 17.32 -4.31
CA ARG A 451 -24.25 16.39 -4.13
C ARG A 451 -23.34 16.83 -2.99
N MET A 452 -23.90 16.83 -1.79
CA MET A 452 -23.16 17.15 -0.57
C MET A 452 -23.09 15.94 0.37
N TYR A 453 -21.92 15.64 0.88
CA TYR A 453 -21.66 14.40 1.62
C TYR A 453 -21.00 14.69 2.96
N VAL A 454 -21.21 13.80 3.93
CA VAL A 454 -20.57 13.89 5.23
C VAL A 454 -20.04 12.55 5.70
N THR A 455 -18.83 12.55 6.26
CA THR A 455 -18.23 11.38 6.88
C THR A 455 -17.47 11.77 8.15
N GLY A 456 -17.17 10.78 8.98
CA GLY A 456 -16.24 10.94 10.07
C GLY A 456 -15.96 9.66 10.82
N SER A 457 -14.88 9.69 11.59
CA SER A 457 -14.39 8.57 12.40
C SER A 457 -14.64 8.79 13.89
N SER A 458 -15.07 7.75 14.62
CA SER A 458 -15.26 7.80 16.09
C SER A 458 -16.20 8.96 16.49
N ASN A 459 -15.74 9.92 17.31
CA ASN A 459 -16.49 11.13 17.63
C ASN A 459 -16.96 11.93 16.40
N GLY A 460 -16.17 11.93 15.31
CA GLY A 460 -16.58 12.50 14.02
C GLY A 460 -17.62 11.64 13.28
N GLY A 461 -17.62 10.33 13.51
CA GLY A 461 -18.72 9.44 13.08
C GLY A 461 -20.00 9.74 13.84
N GLY A 462 -19.91 10.02 15.15
CA GLY A 462 -21.01 10.55 15.94
C GLY A 462 -21.52 11.90 15.41
N ALA A 463 -20.61 12.81 15.05
CA ALA A 463 -20.96 14.08 14.42
C ALA A 463 -21.69 13.87 13.08
N THR A 464 -21.26 12.89 12.29
CA THR A 464 -21.90 12.51 11.03
C THR A 464 -23.35 12.09 11.27
N TRP A 465 -23.58 11.17 12.22
CA TRP A 465 -24.93 10.75 12.62
C TRP A 465 -25.79 11.91 13.12
N GLU A 466 -25.22 12.79 13.95
CA GLU A 466 -25.95 13.94 14.48
C GLU A 466 -26.33 14.95 13.38
N LEU A 467 -25.43 15.21 12.43
CA LEU A 467 -25.69 16.14 11.34
C LEU A 467 -26.86 15.66 10.47
N ILE A 468 -26.91 14.37 10.10
CA ILE A 468 -28.05 13.85 9.33
C ILE A 468 -29.33 13.71 10.16
N TYR A 469 -29.21 13.50 11.48
CA TYR A 469 -30.37 13.52 12.37
C TYR A 469 -31.00 14.91 12.46
N ARG A 470 -30.18 15.96 12.52
CA ARG A 470 -30.65 17.35 12.67
C ARG A 470 -31.01 18.00 11.34
N PHE A 471 -30.31 17.65 10.27
CA PHE A 471 -30.46 18.21 8.93
C PHE A 471 -30.76 17.12 7.90
N PRO A 472 -31.92 16.43 8.00
CA PRO A 472 -32.23 15.22 7.24
C PRO A 472 -32.36 15.42 5.72
N HIS A 473 -32.34 16.69 5.26
CA HIS A 473 -32.45 17.09 3.86
C HIS A 473 -31.23 17.87 3.36
N THR A 474 -30.13 17.94 4.12
CA THR A 474 -28.92 18.65 3.68
C THR A 474 -27.99 17.76 2.86
N PHE A 475 -27.80 16.50 3.25
CA PHE A 475 -26.78 15.63 2.65
C PHE A 475 -27.38 14.63 1.66
N ALA A 476 -26.67 14.39 0.56
CA ALA A 476 -26.92 13.33 -0.40
C ALA A 476 -26.44 11.95 0.07
N ALA A 477 -25.42 11.91 0.93
CA ALA A 477 -24.99 10.67 1.56
C ALA A 477 -24.25 10.92 2.87
N ALA A 478 -24.31 9.95 3.77
CA ALA A 478 -23.52 9.94 4.99
C ALA A 478 -22.76 8.63 5.18
N ILE A 479 -21.52 8.74 5.65
CA ILE A 479 -20.59 7.62 5.84
C ILE A 479 -20.03 7.64 7.27
N PRO A 480 -20.82 7.31 8.31
CA PRO A 480 -20.34 7.26 9.69
C PRO A 480 -19.43 6.04 9.92
N LEU A 481 -18.25 6.25 10.51
CA LEU A 481 -17.29 5.18 10.84
C LEU A 481 -17.17 5.05 12.35
N ALA A 482 -17.57 3.89 12.91
CA ALA A 482 -17.56 3.60 14.34
C ALA A 482 -18.15 4.76 15.18
N GLY A 483 -19.30 5.29 14.73
CA GLY A 483 -19.83 6.58 15.20
C GLY A 483 -20.81 6.53 16.36
N ALA A 484 -21.41 5.37 16.63
CA ALA A 484 -22.46 5.20 17.64
C ALA A 484 -22.13 4.03 18.58
N GLY A 485 -22.17 4.27 19.89
CA GLY A 485 -21.80 3.29 20.92
C GLY A 485 -22.85 3.06 22.01
N LEU A 486 -24.01 3.73 21.92
CA LEU A 486 -25.13 3.64 22.86
C LEU A 486 -26.40 3.24 22.09
N SER A 487 -27.40 2.66 22.75
CA SER A 487 -28.57 2.08 22.08
C SER A 487 -29.92 2.39 22.72
N ASP A 488 -29.96 2.96 23.92
CA ASP A 488 -31.18 3.20 24.70
C ASP A 488 -32.13 4.25 24.09
N GLY A 489 -31.67 5.07 23.15
CA GLY A 489 -32.48 6.02 22.37
C GLY A 489 -32.61 5.67 20.89
N ALA A 490 -32.08 4.53 20.43
CA ALA A 490 -31.95 4.23 19.01
C ALA A 490 -33.28 4.22 18.26
N ALA A 491 -34.35 3.68 18.86
CA ALA A 491 -35.68 3.60 18.25
C ALA A 491 -36.26 5.00 17.90
N GLU A 492 -36.08 5.98 18.78
CA GLU A 492 -36.57 7.34 18.55
C GLU A 492 -35.69 8.12 17.58
N ILE A 493 -34.39 7.85 17.56
CA ILE A 493 -33.44 8.47 16.64
C ILE A 493 -33.64 7.95 15.21
N GLY A 494 -33.81 6.62 15.04
CA GLY A 494 -33.89 5.95 13.74
C GLY A 494 -35.03 6.45 12.86
N LYS A 495 -36.14 6.91 13.46
CA LYS A 495 -37.29 7.50 12.74
C LYS A 495 -36.95 8.72 11.88
N PHE A 496 -35.88 9.44 12.23
CA PHE A 496 -35.44 10.65 11.53
C PHE A 496 -34.29 10.41 10.55
N LEU A 497 -33.85 9.16 10.40
CA LEU A 497 -32.68 8.76 9.61
C LEU A 497 -33.06 7.94 8.37
N THR A 498 -34.30 8.09 7.89
CA THR A 498 -34.86 7.30 6.78
C THR A 498 -34.67 7.94 5.40
N THR A 499 -34.34 9.23 5.34
CA THR A 499 -34.25 10.02 4.10
C THR A 499 -32.87 10.01 3.47
N THR A 500 -31.81 10.13 4.29
CA THR A 500 -30.43 10.24 3.80
C THR A 500 -29.86 8.84 3.52
N PRO A 501 -29.30 8.59 2.32
CA PRO A 501 -28.52 7.39 2.05
C PRO A 501 -27.34 7.24 3.03
N ILE A 502 -27.25 6.11 3.73
CA ILE A 502 -26.22 5.85 4.75
C ILE A 502 -25.40 4.60 4.38
N TYR A 503 -24.08 4.73 4.44
CA TYR A 503 -23.15 3.60 4.37
C TYR A 503 -22.25 3.61 5.61
N THR A 504 -22.60 2.83 6.63
CA THR A 504 -21.94 2.86 7.94
C THR A 504 -21.05 1.64 8.17
N PHE A 505 -19.97 1.84 8.91
CA PHE A 505 -18.99 0.79 9.23
C PHE A 505 -18.75 0.70 10.74
N HIS A 506 -18.52 -0.51 11.25
CA HIS A 506 -18.12 -0.72 12.64
C HIS A 506 -17.34 -2.02 12.81
N GLY A 507 -16.34 -2.06 13.69
CA GLY A 507 -15.66 -3.29 14.07
C GLY A 507 -16.44 -4.08 15.14
N ASP A 508 -16.53 -5.40 15.00
CA ASP A 508 -17.21 -6.26 15.99
C ASP A 508 -16.43 -6.40 17.32
N ALA A 509 -15.14 -6.12 17.30
CA ALA A 509 -14.22 -6.12 18.44
C ALA A 509 -13.89 -4.71 18.95
N ASP A 510 -14.69 -3.70 18.61
CA ASP A 510 -14.51 -2.32 19.08
C ASP A 510 -14.69 -2.23 20.61
N GLY A 511 -13.56 -2.07 21.32
CA GLY A 511 -13.54 -1.88 22.78
C GLY A 511 -13.72 -0.44 23.25
N THR A 512 -13.86 0.53 22.34
CA THR A 512 -14.03 1.96 22.66
C THR A 512 -15.49 2.38 22.58
N LEU A 513 -16.17 2.05 21.47
CA LEU A 513 -17.60 2.24 21.29
C LEU A 513 -18.22 0.89 20.97
N SER A 514 -19.24 0.48 21.73
CA SER A 514 -19.85 -0.82 21.49
C SER A 514 -20.51 -0.86 20.11
N VAL A 515 -20.15 -1.87 19.31
CA VAL A 515 -20.77 -2.17 18.01
C VAL A 515 -22.31 -2.19 18.06
N ASN A 516 -22.87 -2.57 19.22
CA ASN A 516 -24.32 -2.61 19.44
C ASN A 516 -25.00 -1.26 19.23
N GLY A 517 -24.32 -0.13 19.48
CA GLY A 517 -24.89 1.19 19.22
C GLY A 517 -25.21 1.40 17.73
N THR A 518 -24.30 0.97 16.85
CA THR A 518 -24.53 1.04 15.39
C THR A 518 -25.55 0.00 14.94
N ARG A 519 -25.48 -1.24 15.45
CA ARG A 519 -26.49 -2.28 15.15
C ARG A 519 -27.90 -1.80 15.49
N SER A 520 -28.09 -1.23 16.69
CA SER A 520 -29.39 -0.74 17.14
C SER A 520 -29.92 0.43 16.31
N LEU A 521 -29.07 1.37 15.89
CA LEU A 521 -29.50 2.47 15.01
C LEU A 521 -29.88 1.95 13.62
N VAL A 522 -29.07 1.08 13.03
CA VAL A 522 -29.37 0.48 11.71
C VAL A 522 -30.69 -0.29 11.76
N GLN A 523 -30.92 -1.05 12.83
CA GLN A 523 -32.18 -1.77 13.01
C GLN A 523 -33.36 -0.79 13.16
N ALA A 524 -33.22 0.25 13.99
CA ALA A 524 -34.27 1.26 14.19
C ALA A 524 -34.61 2.03 12.90
N ILE A 525 -33.63 2.31 12.04
CA ILE A 525 -33.87 2.92 10.72
C ILE A 525 -34.73 2.00 9.85
N LYS A 526 -34.39 0.72 9.80
CA LYS A 526 -35.14 -0.28 9.03
C LYS A 526 -36.56 -0.47 9.58
N ASP A 527 -36.70 -0.53 10.90
CA ASP A 527 -38.01 -0.65 11.58
C ASP A 527 -38.89 0.58 11.32
N ALA A 528 -38.29 1.76 11.13
CA ALA A 528 -38.98 2.98 10.73
C ALA A 528 -39.25 3.08 9.21
N GLY A 529 -38.95 2.04 8.43
CA GLY A 529 -39.19 1.98 6.99
C GLY A 529 -38.07 2.55 6.12
N GLY A 530 -36.91 2.88 6.69
CA GLY A 530 -35.75 3.33 5.93
C GLY A 530 -35.16 2.20 5.07
N THR A 531 -35.04 2.45 3.76
CA THR A 531 -34.58 1.44 2.79
C THR A 531 -33.14 1.65 2.33
N ASN A 532 -32.55 2.83 2.57
CA ASN A 532 -31.25 3.21 2.04
C ASN A 532 -30.16 3.28 3.14
N VAL A 533 -29.99 2.18 3.87
CA VAL A 533 -28.94 2.02 4.90
C VAL A 533 -28.14 0.74 4.64
N THR A 534 -26.87 0.92 4.28
CA THR A 534 -25.88 -0.16 4.17
C THR A 534 -25.03 -0.19 5.42
N TYR A 535 -24.89 -1.36 6.03
CA TYR A 535 -24.06 -1.58 7.22
C TYR A 535 -23.02 -2.66 6.93
N VAL A 536 -21.75 -2.31 7.09
CA VAL A 536 -20.63 -3.26 7.06
C VAL A 536 -20.04 -3.39 8.46
N GLU A 537 -20.23 -4.58 9.03
CA GLU A 537 -19.53 -5.00 10.22
C GLU A 537 -18.20 -5.64 9.82
N ILE A 538 -17.09 -5.14 10.35
CA ILE A 538 -15.74 -5.61 10.04
C ILE A 538 -15.36 -6.69 11.05
N PRO A 539 -15.19 -7.96 10.61
CA PRO A 539 -14.78 -9.05 11.50
C PRO A 539 -13.40 -8.81 12.11
N ASP A 540 -13.28 -9.12 13.39
CA ASP A 540 -12.10 -8.83 14.23
C ASP A 540 -11.65 -7.36 14.13
N GLY A 541 -12.59 -6.47 13.82
CA GLY A 541 -12.34 -5.04 13.67
C GLY A 541 -12.28 -4.38 15.03
N ASP A 542 -11.14 -3.75 15.36
CA ASP A 542 -11.01 -2.92 16.56
C ASP A 542 -11.66 -1.53 16.34
N HIS A 543 -11.36 -0.55 17.19
CA HIS A 543 -11.88 0.81 17.01
C HIS A 543 -11.33 1.49 15.73
N ASN A 544 -10.15 1.11 15.24
CA ASN A 544 -9.43 1.83 14.19
C ASN A 544 -9.67 1.27 12.78
N ILE A 545 -10.92 0.98 12.45
CA ILE A 545 -11.35 0.41 11.16
C ILE A 545 -11.14 1.30 9.93
N TRP A 546 -10.66 2.54 10.10
CA TRP A 546 -10.70 3.62 9.11
C TRP A 546 -10.15 3.21 7.73
N SER A 547 -8.97 2.60 7.68
CA SER A 547 -8.34 2.19 6.42
C SER A 547 -9.08 1.02 5.78
N LYS A 548 -9.60 0.08 6.58
CA LYS A 548 -10.39 -1.05 6.07
C LYS A 548 -11.68 -0.54 5.42
N ALA A 549 -12.40 0.35 6.12
CA ALA A 549 -13.61 0.97 5.62
C ALA A 549 -13.35 1.81 4.36
N ALA A 550 -12.33 2.68 4.38
CA ALA A 550 -11.99 3.57 3.27
C ALA A 550 -11.57 2.83 1.98
N ASN A 551 -11.04 1.61 2.11
CA ASN A 551 -10.63 0.76 0.98
C ASN A 551 -11.70 -0.27 0.59
N THR A 552 -12.95 -0.09 1.04
CA THR A 552 -14.07 -0.90 0.55
C THR A 552 -14.25 -0.64 -0.95
N GLU A 553 -14.20 -1.71 -1.74
CA GLU A 553 -14.35 -1.65 -3.19
C GLU A 553 -15.66 -0.95 -3.57
N GLY A 554 -15.61 -0.03 -4.53
CA GLY A 554 -16.77 0.73 -5.01
C GLY A 554 -17.31 1.79 -4.04
N LEU A 555 -16.75 1.98 -2.84
CA LEU A 555 -17.26 2.96 -1.88
C LEU A 555 -17.22 4.39 -2.42
N ILE A 556 -16.12 4.78 -3.08
CA ILE A 556 -15.98 6.12 -3.66
C ILE A 556 -17.03 6.34 -4.77
N ASP A 557 -17.21 5.36 -5.66
CA ASP A 557 -18.21 5.41 -6.72
C ASP A 557 -19.63 5.50 -6.14
N TRP A 558 -19.91 4.72 -5.08
CA TRP A 558 -21.18 4.78 -4.37
C TRP A 558 -21.45 6.17 -3.80
N ILE A 559 -20.46 6.79 -3.11
CA ILE A 559 -20.60 8.14 -2.54
C ILE A 559 -21.00 9.13 -3.65
N PHE A 560 -20.24 9.18 -4.73
CA PHE A 560 -20.44 10.18 -5.79
C PHE A 560 -21.62 9.88 -6.73
N SER A 561 -22.24 8.70 -6.62
CA SER A 561 -23.49 8.38 -7.29
C SER A 561 -24.74 8.88 -6.56
N GLN A 562 -24.64 9.25 -5.27
CA GLN A 562 -25.80 9.71 -4.51
C GLN A 562 -26.19 11.15 -4.88
N VAL A 563 -27.50 11.41 -4.94
CA VAL A 563 -28.07 12.72 -5.26
C VAL A 563 -29.25 13.00 -4.32
N ASN A 564 -29.30 14.21 -3.75
CA ASN A 564 -30.42 14.71 -2.97
C ASN A 564 -31.22 15.73 -3.78
N GLU A 565 -32.36 15.30 -4.32
CA GLU A 565 -33.27 16.17 -5.09
C GLU A 565 -34.07 17.14 -4.21
N ASN A 566 -34.12 16.92 -2.89
CA ASN A 566 -34.94 17.68 -1.94
C ASN A 566 -34.08 18.47 -0.95
N TYR A 567 -33.01 19.12 -1.44
CA TYR A 567 -32.10 19.88 -0.59
C TYR A 567 -32.85 20.94 0.25
N SER A 568 -32.63 20.90 1.56
CA SER A 568 -32.96 21.97 2.51
C SER A 568 -31.85 22.12 3.55
N PRO A 569 -31.40 23.36 3.85
CA PRO A 569 -30.44 23.63 4.92
C PRO A 569 -31.07 23.64 6.32
N ASP A 570 -32.40 23.55 6.41
CA ASP A 570 -33.12 23.79 7.66
C ASP A 570 -32.88 22.68 8.69
N GLU A 571 -32.66 23.10 9.95
CA GLU A 571 -32.66 22.17 11.07
C GLU A 571 -34.08 21.69 11.33
N ARG A 572 -34.24 20.39 11.62
CA ARG A 572 -35.53 19.85 12.08
C ARG A 572 -35.97 20.59 13.34
N LYS A 573 -37.27 20.78 13.50
CA LYS A 573 -37.82 21.37 14.72
C LYS A 573 -37.79 20.36 15.86
N TYR A 574 -37.22 20.74 16.99
CA TYR A 574 -37.21 19.87 18.17
C TYR A 574 -38.64 19.60 18.65
N GLY A 575 -38.96 18.33 18.95
CA GLY A 575 -40.28 17.90 19.42
C GLY A 575 -41.34 17.70 18.32
N THR A 576 -40.97 17.76 17.04
CA THR A 576 -41.89 17.39 15.95
C THR A 576 -41.69 15.93 15.53
N GLU A 577 -42.80 15.24 15.25
CA GLU A 577 -42.79 13.90 14.64
C GLU A 577 -42.12 13.93 13.25
N PRO A 578 -41.58 12.81 12.76
CA PRO A 578 -41.02 12.72 11.41
C PRO A 578 -42.07 13.08 10.36
N GLU A 579 -41.65 13.70 9.25
CA GLU A 579 -42.53 13.88 8.11
C GLU A 579 -42.92 12.50 7.54
N VAL A 580 -44.20 12.15 7.67
CA VAL A 580 -44.74 10.92 7.07
C VAL A 580 -44.84 11.14 5.57
N THR A 581 -43.98 10.47 4.81
CA THR A 581 -44.16 10.35 3.36
C THR A 581 -45.24 9.29 3.13
N GLU A 582 -46.47 9.74 2.84
CA GLU A 582 -47.50 8.79 2.40
C GLU A 582 -47.06 8.13 1.09
N PRO A 583 -47.16 6.80 0.95
CA PRO A 583 -46.84 6.14 -0.29
C PRO A 583 -47.76 6.66 -1.39
N VAL A 584 -47.16 7.13 -2.49
CA VAL A 584 -47.87 7.55 -3.70
C VAL A 584 -48.68 6.35 -4.20
N THR A 585 -49.98 6.35 -3.93
CA THR A 585 -50.90 5.42 -4.57
C THR A 585 -51.20 5.97 -5.96
N GLU A 586 -50.59 5.38 -6.98
CA GLU A 586 -51.02 5.66 -8.35
C GLU A 586 -52.48 5.22 -8.52
N PRO A 587 -53.33 6.02 -9.20
CA PRO A 587 -54.71 5.64 -9.44
C PRO A 587 -54.74 4.46 -10.40
N VAL A 588 -55.09 3.28 -9.87
CA VAL A 588 -55.35 2.10 -10.70
C VAL A 588 -56.58 2.40 -11.56
N THR A 589 -56.38 2.38 -12.88
CA THR A 589 -57.45 2.45 -13.86
C THR A 589 -58.23 1.13 -13.83
N GLU A 590 -59.54 1.23 -13.55
CA GLU A 590 -60.45 0.09 -13.60
C GLU A 590 -60.56 -0.47 -15.03
N ALA A 591 -60.41 -1.79 -15.16
CA ALA A 591 -60.87 -2.57 -16.30
C ALA A 591 -61.88 -3.63 -15.80
N PRO A 592 -62.87 -4.04 -16.62
CA PRO A 592 -64.21 -4.36 -16.14
C PRO A 592 -64.39 -5.81 -15.67
N ALA A 593 -65.47 -5.96 -14.89
CA ALA A 593 -65.90 -7.14 -14.16
C ALA A 593 -66.10 -8.43 -14.99
N THR A 594 -65.79 -9.57 -14.35
CA THR A 594 -66.43 -10.87 -14.64
C THR A 594 -66.73 -11.61 -13.34
N ASP A 595 -67.96 -12.13 -13.27
CA ASP A 595 -68.63 -12.82 -12.15
C ASP A 595 -67.89 -14.03 -11.51
N SER A 596 -67.85 -14.03 -10.17
CA SER A 596 -68.23 -15.06 -9.16
C SER A 596 -68.44 -16.55 -9.53
N PRO A 597 -68.41 -17.54 -8.56
CA PRO A 597 -68.64 -17.38 -7.10
C PRO A 597 -67.80 -18.23 -6.09
N SER A 598 -67.75 -17.68 -4.87
CA SER A 598 -67.81 -18.24 -3.50
C SER A 598 -67.09 -19.54 -3.08
N SER A 599 -66.35 -19.46 -1.97
CA SER A 599 -66.74 -20.16 -0.72
C SER A 599 -66.01 -19.59 0.51
N ASP A 600 -66.84 -19.33 1.52
CA ASP A 600 -66.63 -18.93 2.90
C ASP A 600 -65.78 -19.94 3.73
N THR A 601 -64.95 -19.47 4.67
CA THR A 601 -65.02 -19.82 6.12
C THR A 601 -63.78 -19.39 6.92
N THR A 602 -64.11 -18.56 7.92
CA THR A 602 -63.49 -18.27 9.23
C THR A 602 -62.55 -19.30 9.88
N LYS A 603 -61.50 -18.83 10.59
CA LYS A 603 -61.33 -18.85 12.08
C LYS A 603 -59.85 -18.89 12.52
N GLU A 604 -59.46 -17.94 13.37
CA GLU A 604 -58.39 -18.09 14.37
C GLU A 604 -58.74 -19.19 15.40
N PRO A 605 -57.75 -19.66 16.18
CA PRO A 605 -57.78 -19.22 17.58
C PRO A 605 -56.40 -18.90 18.20
N ASP A 606 -56.46 -17.91 19.09
CA ASP A 606 -55.59 -17.66 20.24
C ASP A 606 -55.65 -18.81 21.29
N MET A 607 -54.62 -18.94 22.14
CA MET A 607 -54.67 -19.30 23.58
C MET A 607 -53.27 -19.66 24.14
N THR A 608 -52.67 -18.69 24.85
CA THR A 608 -52.20 -18.76 26.27
C THR A 608 -51.39 -19.96 26.82
N ALA A 609 -50.12 -19.67 27.21
CA ALA A 609 -49.41 -19.90 28.51
C ALA A 609 -49.20 -21.34 29.11
N PRO A 610 -48.35 -21.57 30.16
CA PRO A 610 -47.00 -21.05 30.52
C PRO A 610 -45.97 -22.11 31.04
N LEU A 611 -44.71 -21.67 31.28
CA LEU A 611 -43.69 -22.06 32.30
C LEU A 611 -43.35 -23.55 32.63
N THR A 612 -42.05 -23.91 32.62
CA THR A 612 -41.33 -24.52 33.79
C THR A 612 -39.80 -24.68 33.58
N SER A 613 -39.04 -24.12 34.53
CA SER A 613 -37.79 -24.55 35.23
C SER A 613 -36.64 -25.33 34.55
N ALA A 614 -35.42 -24.84 34.86
CA ALA A 614 -34.10 -25.46 34.73
C ALA A 614 -33.87 -26.72 35.62
N PRO A 615 -32.71 -27.39 35.48
CA PRO A 615 -31.75 -27.35 36.59
C PRO A 615 -30.26 -27.22 36.20
N GLU A 616 -29.48 -26.77 37.19
CA GLU A 616 -28.01 -26.67 37.26
C GLU A 616 -27.31 -28.03 37.34
N THR A 617 -26.05 -28.12 36.89
CA THR A 617 -25.08 -29.12 37.39
C THR A 617 -23.64 -28.59 37.41
N ASP A 618 -23.09 -28.64 38.63
CA ASP A 618 -21.73 -28.71 39.17
C ASP A 618 -20.46 -28.78 38.32
N ALA A 619 -19.44 -28.12 38.88
CA ALA A 619 -18.00 -28.21 38.57
C ALA A 619 -17.33 -29.45 39.22
N PRO A 620 -16.13 -29.82 38.75
CA PRO A 620 -15.16 -30.49 39.62
C PRO A 620 -13.80 -29.78 39.67
N GLU A 621 -13.15 -29.94 40.82
CA GLU A 621 -11.82 -29.48 41.19
C GLU A 621 -10.79 -30.63 41.08
N THR A 622 -9.51 -30.27 40.99
CA THR A 622 -8.27 -31.06 41.18
C THR A 622 -7.66 -31.83 40.00
N SER A 623 -6.46 -31.39 39.56
CA SER A 623 -5.16 -32.08 39.76
C SER A 623 -4.05 -31.38 38.96
N GLU A 624 -2.94 -31.03 39.61
CA GLU A 624 -1.67 -30.64 38.96
C GLU A 624 -1.09 -31.80 38.14
N PRO A 625 -0.42 -31.54 36.99
CA PRO A 625 0.56 -32.46 36.46
C PRO A 625 1.98 -31.91 36.56
N ASP A 626 2.83 -32.88 36.89
CA ASP A 626 4.27 -32.91 37.06
C ASP A 626 5.04 -32.46 35.80
N ILE A 627 6.19 -31.85 36.03
CA ILE A 627 7.12 -31.34 35.02
C ILE A 627 8.10 -32.46 34.71
N THR A 628 8.02 -33.08 33.53
CA THR A 628 9.17 -33.67 32.82
C THR A 628 8.79 -34.01 31.38
N ASP A 629 9.68 -33.66 30.45
CA ASP A 629 9.76 -34.01 29.03
C ASP A 629 8.71 -33.45 28.05
N LEU A 630 9.02 -32.27 27.46
CA LEU A 630 8.73 -31.99 26.05
C LEU A 630 9.83 -31.12 25.41
N GLU A 631 10.36 -31.65 24.32
CA GLU A 631 11.38 -31.12 23.41
C GLU A 631 10.96 -29.83 22.69
N GLU A 632 11.97 -29.05 22.28
CA GLU A 632 11.90 -27.76 21.61
C GLU A 632 10.91 -27.71 20.41
N LYS A 633 9.89 -26.86 20.53
CA LYS A 633 9.20 -26.22 19.40
C LYS A 633 9.08 -24.72 19.63
N ASP A 634 9.31 -24.00 18.53
CA ASP A 634 9.42 -22.55 18.38
C ASP A 634 8.35 -21.72 19.12
N ALA A 635 8.80 -20.74 19.91
CA ALA A 635 7.96 -19.69 20.48
C ALA A 635 8.05 -18.38 19.65
N PRO A 636 6.96 -17.62 19.47
CA PRO A 636 6.96 -16.39 18.68
C PRO A 636 7.57 -15.21 19.44
N ILE A 637 8.31 -14.38 18.70
CA ILE A 637 9.09 -13.19 19.11
C ILE A 637 8.29 -12.12 19.88
N ALA A 638 6.95 -12.21 19.94
CA ALA A 638 6.09 -11.25 20.64
C ALA A 638 6.26 -11.26 22.18
N ALA A 639 6.61 -12.39 22.79
CA ALA A 639 6.71 -12.48 24.26
C ALA A 639 7.98 -11.83 24.84
N ILE A 640 9.06 -11.70 24.05
CA ILE A 640 10.34 -11.13 24.51
C ILE A 640 10.27 -9.59 24.53
N VAL A 641 9.45 -8.97 23.68
CA VAL A 641 9.31 -7.51 23.62
C VAL A 641 8.55 -6.97 24.85
N CYS A 642 7.54 -7.70 25.36
CA CYS A 642 6.79 -7.27 26.55
C CYS A 642 7.64 -7.27 27.83
N ILE A 643 8.61 -8.19 27.96
CA ILE A 643 9.48 -8.28 29.13
C ILE A 643 10.54 -7.16 29.11
N VAL A 644 11.06 -6.80 27.93
CA VAL A 644 12.08 -5.73 27.80
C VAL A 644 11.47 -4.33 28.02
N VAL A 645 10.23 -4.10 27.56
CA VAL A 645 9.51 -2.82 27.79
C VAL A 645 9.10 -2.66 29.26
N GLY A 646 8.71 -3.75 29.93
CA GLY A 646 8.39 -3.75 31.36
C GLY A 646 9.58 -3.41 32.25
N VAL A 647 10.78 -3.93 31.94
CA VAL A 647 12.01 -3.65 32.69
C VAL A 647 12.47 -2.20 32.51
N LEU A 648 12.36 -1.64 31.29
CA LEU A 648 12.72 -0.23 31.02
C LEU A 648 11.78 0.77 31.72
N ALA A 649 10.48 0.47 31.83
CA ALA A 649 9.52 1.31 32.54
C ALA A 649 9.82 1.36 34.05
N VAL A 650 10.23 0.23 34.65
CA VAL A 650 10.63 0.19 36.07
C VAL A 650 11.92 0.98 36.31
N PHE A 651 12.90 0.92 35.40
CA PHE A 651 14.12 1.73 35.50
C PHE A 651 13.87 3.23 35.36
N MET A 652 12.95 3.68 34.48
CA MET A 652 12.59 5.11 34.36
C MET A 652 11.85 5.65 35.61
N VAL A 653 11.00 4.83 36.24
CA VAL A 653 10.31 5.21 37.49
C VAL A 653 11.29 5.29 38.67
N ILE A 654 12.28 4.39 38.73
CA ILE A 654 13.33 4.44 39.75
C ILE A 654 14.27 5.64 39.52
N TYR A 655 14.66 5.91 38.27
CA TYR A 655 15.53 7.03 37.92
C TYR A 655 14.88 8.40 38.19
N SER A 656 13.58 8.55 37.90
CA SER A 656 12.83 9.78 38.20
C SER A 656 12.61 10.02 39.70
N ARG A 657 12.47 8.95 40.50
CA ARG A 657 12.40 9.04 41.98
C ARG A 657 13.75 9.38 42.62
N ILE A 658 14.86 8.90 42.05
CA ILE A 658 16.21 9.25 42.53
C ILE A 658 16.55 10.71 42.19
N ARG A 659 16.14 11.21 41.01
CA ARG A 659 16.38 12.60 40.61
C ARG A 659 15.61 13.62 41.46
N ARG A 660 14.36 13.31 41.85
CA ARG A 660 13.56 14.18 42.76
C ARG A 660 14.06 14.25 44.21
N LYS A 661 14.99 13.37 44.62
CA LYS A 661 15.64 13.42 45.94
C LYS A 661 16.96 14.20 45.96
N LYS A 662 17.47 14.63 44.80
CA LYS A 662 18.69 15.47 44.71
C LYS A 662 18.42 16.96 44.59
N ASP A 663 17.17 17.35 44.31
CA ASP A 663 16.73 18.75 44.17
C ASP A 663 15.81 19.20 45.34
N LYS A 664 16.01 18.65 46.54
CA LYS A 664 15.39 19.12 47.79
C LYS A 664 16.42 19.27 48.90
#